data_AF-A0A1T5DIX3-F1
#
_entry.id   AF-A0A1T5DIX3-F1
#
_cell.length_a   1.000
_cell.length_b   1.000
_cell.length_c   1.000
_cell.angle_alpha   90.00
_cell.angle_beta   90.00
_cell.angle_gamma   90.00
#
_symmetry.space_group_name_H-M   'P 1'
#
loop_
_entity.id
_entity.type
_entity.pdbx_description
1 polymer ?
#
loop_
_entity_poly.entity_id
_entity_poly.type
_entity_poly.pdbx_seq_one_letter_code
_entity_poly.pdbx_strand_id
1 'polypeptide(L)'
;MHWKAKFCLGLTLLFAAVAGALYLSGFLTLTLIGVQTKLTWNLWWLYWQAIALPQYAPYVWKIQLAGAVGFIVPLAAWIAILVPLLKTKPLALHGDSRFARRSDLAKAGLLKKSPNGIVVGKFGSQLVRLSGQQFVILAAPTRSGKGVGVVIPNLLEYQESMVVLDIKQENFDLTSGWRRSQGQEIYLFNPFAEDRRTHRWNPLSYVSPKPSFRISDIQSIAAMLYPDGDDAQKFWVSQARNAFTAFTLYLFENYDVEWRLNVARESLRFPTLGEVYRLSSGDGRDLRAYLRGLSEKTFLSREAKRAFANLLSQAEETFASIMGTFKEPLNAWINPVLDAATSDNDFLLTDVRKKRMTIYIGIQPNKLAESRLIINLFFSQLINVNTRELPQNNPDLKHQCLLLMDEFTSIGKVEILASSVSYMAGYNIRLLPIIQSMAQLDATYGKDVSRTIITNHAMQIIYAPREQQDANDYSDMLGYTTVRKESVSKGRERSVSHSDERRALMLPQELKAMGTDKEVILFEGIPHPVKCDKIRYYEDRRFTSRLLKRVDVPALRIDEVLGMANKKVTLTAAAGLAVAGLFQGAVAEAPATQTHISPPRAATAHQKTTELVGRFVEFVKGLKAPSDITPANLEKALAIRLDHGDRNYGYTGPTLDGGWSFSILFLAPDGPTKAVVLMFENNDVSASSAPACLMDLESTRAAWRAAGYRESEDRGEIGQFLALLYYKSDVEVNIDARRILVDGERKCIGMVTVTG
;
A
#
# COMPACT_ATOMS: atom_id res chain seq x y z
N MET A 1 -10.28 -52.04 -25.99
CA MET A 1 -10.18 -53.51 -26.05
C MET A 1 -11.58 -54.11 -26.08
N HIS A 2 -11.96 -54.79 -27.17
CA HIS A 2 -13.23 -55.53 -27.26
C HIS A 2 -13.37 -56.52 -26.10
N TRP A 3 -14.60 -56.77 -25.64
CA TRP A 3 -14.89 -57.69 -24.53
C TRP A 3 -14.26 -59.08 -24.73
N LYS A 4 -14.23 -59.59 -25.98
CA LYS A 4 -13.53 -60.83 -26.36
C LYS A 4 -12.04 -60.80 -26.02
N ALA A 5 -11.35 -59.68 -26.26
CA ALA A 5 -9.93 -59.54 -25.95
C ALA A 5 -9.67 -59.47 -24.43
N LYS A 6 -10.56 -58.82 -23.68
CA LYS A 6 -10.48 -58.79 -22.19
C LYS A 6 -10.70 -60.17 -21.59
N PHE A 7 -11.63 -60.93 -22.17
CA PHE A 7 -11.92 -62.30 -21.77
C PHE A 7 -10.73 -63.22 -22.06
N CYS A 8 -10.16 -63.18 -23.27
CA CYS A 8 -8.95 -63.94 -23.60
C CYS A 8 -7.75 -63.56 -22.70
N LEU A 9 -7.58 -62.28 -22.39
CA LEU A 9 -6.52 -61.83 -21.48
C LEU A 9 -6.76 -62.33 -20.04
N GLY A 10 -8.00 -62.31 -19.55
CA GLY A 10 -8.34 -62.87 -18.25
C GLY A 10 -8.08 -64.38 -18.17
N LEU A 11 -8.41 -65.11 -19.23
CA LEU A 11 -8.20 -66.55 -19.33
C LEU A 11 -6.71 -66.93 -19.37
N THR A 12 -5.90 -66.20 -20.15
CA THR A 12 -4.45 -66.41 -20.21
C THR A 12 -3.77 -66.11 -18.88
N LEU A 13 -4.18 -65.05 -18.18
CA LEU A 13 -3.71 -64.74 -16.83
C LEU A 13 -4.12 -65.82 -15.82
N LEU A 14 -5.27 -66.50 -16.01
CA LEU A 14 -5.69 -67.60 -15.14
C LEU A 14 -4.76 -68.82 -15.32
N PHE A 15 -4.43 -69.18 -16.55
CA PHE A 15 -3.46 -70.26 -16.81
C PHE A 15 -2.09 -69.95 -16.21
N ALA A 16 -1.62 -68.70 -16.31
CA ALA A 16 -0.37 -68.27 -15.68
C ALA A 16 -0.44 -68.36 -14.15
N ALA A 17 -1.57 -67.99 -13.53
CA ALA A 17 -1.78 -68.10 -12.10
C ALA A 17 -1.82 -69.56 -11.61
N VAL A 18 -2.45 -70.46 -12.37
CA VAL A 18 -2.48 -71.91 -12.06
C VAL A 18 -1.09 -72.52 -12.18
N ALA A 19 -0.34 -72.19 -13.24
CA ALA A 19 1.04 -72.65 -13.40
C ALA A 19 1.95 -72.12 -12.28
N GLY A 20 1.81 -70.84 -11.93
CA GLY A 20 2.50 -70.22 -10.80
C GLY A 20 2.14 -70.85 -9.46
N ALA A 21 0.87 -71.24 -9.26
CA ALA A 21 0.42 -71.91 -8.06
C ALA A 21 1.01 -73.31 -7.88
N LEU A 22 1.06 -74.09 -8.96
CA LEU A 22 1.70 -75.41 -8.97
C LEU A 22 3.21 -75.32 -8.70
N TYR A 23 3.87 -74.31 -9.28
CA TYR A 23 5.29 -74.07 -9.05
C TYR A 23 5.57 -73.61 -7.60
N LEU A 24 4.82 -72.62 -7.11
CA LEU A 24 4.99 -72.05 -5.76
C LEU A 24 4.68 -73.07 -4.68
N SER A 25 3.60 -73.85 -4.84
CA SER A 25 3.26 -74.93 -3.90
C SER A 25 4.32 -76.04 -3.89
N GLY A 26 4.87 -76.41 -5.04
CA GLY A 26 5.98 -77.39 -5.12
C GLY A 26 7.26 -76.87 -4.46
N PHE A 27 7.62 -75.60 -4.70
CA PHE A 27 8.77 -74.95 -4.07
C PHE A 27 8.64 -74.86 -2.54
N LEU A 28 7.46 -74.44 -2.06
CA LEU A 28 7.16 -74.36 -0.63
C LEU A 28 7.17 -75.76 0.02
N THR A 29 6.69 -76.79 -0.66
CA THR A 29 6.75 -78.17 -0.15
C THR A 29 8.20 -78.63 0.03
N LEU A 30 9.07 -78.41 -0.96
CA LEU A 30 10.48 -78.81 -0.86
C LEU A 30 11.24 -78.03 0.23
N THR A 31 10.99 -76.73 0.34
CA THR A 31 11.64 -75.86 1.34
C THR A 31 11.17 -76.15 2.75
N LEU A 32 9.87 -76.41 2.97
CA LEU A 32 9.34 -76.72 4.30
C LEU A 32 9.70 -78.13 4.78
N ILE A 33 9.83 -79.09 3.86
CA ILE A 33 10.26 -80.47 4.17
C ILE A 33 11.80 -80.56 4.27
N GLY A 34 12.54 -79.68 3.59
CA GLY A 34 14.00 -79.61 3.63
C GLY A 34 14.71 -80.53 2.64
N VAL A 35 14.07 -80.87 1.52
CA VAL A 35 14.57 -81.84 0.52
C VAL A 35 15.08 -81.12 -0.72
N GLN A 36 16.30 -81.43 -1.16
CA GLN A 36 16.91 -80.86 -2.36
C GLN A 36 16.70 -81.77 -3.58
N THR A 37 15.53 -81.67 -4.21
CA THR A 37 15.21 -82.35 -5.48
C THR A 37 14.87 -81.34 -6.56
N LYS A 38 14.94 -81.74 -7.84
CA LYS A 38 14.52 -80.88 -8.96
C LYS A 38 13.02 -80.59 -8.88
N LEU A 39 12.66 -79.31 -8.96
CA LEU A 39 11.27 -78.86 -8.94
C LEU A 39 10.58 -79.19 -10.27
N THR A 40 9.54 -80.02 -10.24
CA THR A 40 8.69 -80.34 -11.40
C THR A 40 7.29 -79.75 -11.23
N TRP A 41 6.59 -79.51 -12.33
CA TRP A 41 5.25 -78.89 -12.38
C TRP A 41 4.15 -79.64 -11.62
N ASN A 42 4.32 -80.95 -11.38
CA ASN A 42 3.35 -81.81 -10.69
C ASN A 42 3.85 -82.22 -9.29
N LEU A 43 4.95 -81.62 -8.81
CA LEU A 43 5.62 -82.06 -7.59
C LEU A 43 4.71 -81.97 -6.36
N TRP A 44 4.01 -80.85 -6.19
CA TRP A 44 3.06 -80.71 -5.08
C TRP A 44 1.97 -81.78 -5.11
N TRP A 45 1.45 -82.12 -6.29
CA TRP A 45 0.41 -83.15 -6.46
C TRP A 45 0.91 -84.55 -6.07
N LEU A 46 2.16 -84.88 -6.40
CA LEU A 46 2.80 -86.13 -5.98
C LEU A 46 2.93 -86.22 -4.46
N TYR A 47 3.36 -85.13 -3.81
CA TYR A 47 3.43 -85.07 -2.34
C TYR A 47 2.04 -85.10 -1.69
N TRP A 48 1.02 -84.53 -2.34
CA TRP A 48 -0.36 -84.60 -1.87
C TRP A 48 -0.91 -86.03 -1.88
N GLN A 49 -0.65 -86.80 -2.94
CA GLN A 49 -1.03 -88.22 -3.01
C GLN A 49 -0.29 -89.07 -1.98
N ALA A 50 0.95 -88.70 -1.65
CA ALA A 50 1.78 -89.40 -0.67
C ALA A 50 1.39 -89.13 0.80
N ILE A 51 0.49 -88.17 1.08
CA ILE A 51 0.01 -87.84 2.44
C ILE A 51 -0.61 -89.05 3.15
N ALA A 52 -1.22 -89.99 2.40
CA ALA A 52 -1.87 -91.17 2.96
C ALA A 52 -0.88 -92.26 3.44
N LEU A 53 0.41 -92.14 3.12
CA LEU A 53 1.43 -93.10 3.56
C LEU A 53 1.93 -92.76 4.97
N PRO A 54 2.03 -93.74 5.90
CA PRO A 54 2.41 -93.49 7.29
C PRO A 54 3.74 -92.73 7.46
N GLN A 55 4.68 -92.94 6.53
CA GLN A 55 6.00 -92.31 6.51
C GLN A 55 5.99 -90.77 6.32
N TYR A 56 4.90 -90.19 5.79
CA TYR A 56 4.77 -88.75 5.58
C TYR A 56 3.94 -88.04 6.65
N ALA A 57 3.39 -88.77 7.65
CA ALA A 57 2.55 -88.24 8.73
C ALA A 57 3.12 -86.98 9.43
N PRO A 58 4.44 -86.86 9.71
CA PRO A 58 5.02 -85.66 10.35
C PRO A 58 5.03 -84.41 9.45
N TYR A 59 4.95 -84.59 8.12
CA TYR A 59 5.10 -83.53 7.13
C TYR A 59 3.77 -83.11 6.47
N VAL A 60 2.67 -83.79 6.79
CA VAL A 60 1.34 -83.55 6.21
C VAL A 60 0.92 -82.09 6.33
N TRP A 61 1.05 -81.51 7.52
CA TRP A 61 0.65 -80.12 7.76
C TRP A 61 1.48 -79.12 6.93
N LYS A 62 2.76 -79.45 6.66
CA LYS A 62 3.65 -78.62 5.83
C LYS A 62 3.26 -78.67 4.35
N ILE A 63 2.88 -79.85 3.85
CA ILE A 63 2.40 -80.04 2.46
C ILE A 63 1.06 -79.34 2.26
N GLN A 64 0.16 -79.43 3.24
CA GLN A 64 -1.12 -78.73 3.25
C GLN A 64 -0.93 -77.21 3.28
N LEU A 65 -0.04 -76.70 4.14
CA LEU A 65 0.28 -75.27 4.21
C LEU A 65 0.93 -74.76 2.92
N ALA A 66 1.88 -75.49 2.35
CA ALA A 66 2.51 -75.17 1.06
C ALA A 66 1.49 -75.12 -0.08
N GLY A 67 0.52 -76.04 -0.08
CA GLY A 67 -0.61 -76.02 -1.02
C GLY A 67 -1.51 -74.80 -0.80
N ALA A 68 -1.96 -74.58 0.44
CA ALA A 68 -2.83 -73.46 0.76
C ALA A 68 -2.20 -72.11 0.35
N VAL A 69 -0.96 -71.84 0.77
CA VAL A 69 -0.25 -70.59 0.43
C VAL A 69 0.05 -70.55 -1.08
N GLY A 70 0.52 -71.67 -1.64
CA GLY A 70 0.90 -71.76 -3.05
C GLY A 70 -0.26 -71.53 -4.02
N PHE A 71 -1.49 -71.94 -3.68
CA PHE A 71 -2.68 -71.71 -4.52
C PHE A 71 -3.40 -70.39 -4.20
N ILE A 72 -3.47 -69.98 -2.92
CA ILE A 72 -4.19 -68.77 -2.52
C ILE A 72 -3.50 -67.52 -3.05
N VAL A 73 -2.17 -67.43 -2.95
CA VAL A 73 -1.44 -66.19 -3.30
C VAL A 73 -1.55 -65.86 -4.80
N PRO A 74 -1.28 -66.78 -5.75
CA PRO A 74 -1.41 -66.50 -7.18
C PRO A 74 -2.86 -66.32 -7.61
N LEU A 75 -3.82 -67.03 -7.01
CA LEU A 75 -5.23 -66.88 -7.30
C LEU A 75 -5.76 -65.51 -6.83
N ALA A 76 -5.36 -65.06 -5.63
CA ALA A 76 -5.70 -63.73 -5.13
C ALA A 76 -5.11 -62.63 -6.01
N ALA A 77 -3.87 -62.80 -6.49
CA ALA A 77 -3.25 -61.88 -7.43
C ALA A 77 -4.00 -61.83 -8.78
N TRP A 78 -4.43 -62.98 -9.30
CA TRP A 78 -5.24 -63.05 -10.51
C TRP A 78 -6.59 -62.34 -10.35
N ILE A 79 -7.31 -62.60 -9.25
CA ILE A 79 -8.60 -61.92 -8.95
C ILE A 79 -8.40 -60.41 -8.84
N ALA A 80 -7.34 -59.96 -8.18
CA ALA A 80 -7.00 -58.54 -8.03
C ALA A 80 -6.76 -57.84 -9.39
N ILE A 81 -6.25 -58.56 -10.39
CA ILE A 81 -6.05 -58.06 -11.76
C ILE A 81 -7.33 -58.16 -12.59
N LEU A 82 -8.11 -59.23 -12.44
CA LEU A 82 -9.29 -59.50 -13.25
C LEU A 82 -10.44 -58.52 -12.98
N VAL A 83 -10.71 -58.22 -11.71
CA VAL A 83 -11.81 -57.34 -11.28
C VAL A 83 -11.77 -55.96 -11.94
N PRO A 84 -10.63 -55.22 -11.96
CA PRO A 84 -10.55 -53.94 -12.67
C PRO A 84 -10.58 -54.09 -14.21
N LEU A 85 -10.10 -55.22 -14.75
CA LEU A 85 -10.02 -55.44 -16.20
C LEU A 85 -11.41 -55.67 -16.82
N LEU A 86 -12.29 -56.37 -16.10
CA LEU A 86 -13.66 -56.66 -16.50
C LEU A 86 -14.64 -55.50 -16.27
N LYS A 87 -14.33 -54.55 -15.39
CA LYS A 87 -15.13 -53.33 -15.24
C LYS A 87 -15.06 -52.50 -16.52
N THR A 88 -16.13 -52.49 -17.30
CA THR A 88 -16.34 -51.52 -18.38
C THR A 88 -16.89 -50.23 -17.77
N LYS A 89 -16.23 -49.10 -18.05
CA LYS A 89 -16.83 -47.80 -17.79
C LYS A 89 -17.96 -47.60 -18.82
N PRO A 90 -19.20 -47.32 -18.41
CA PRO A 90 -20.26 -46.99 -19.36
C PRO A 90 -19.84 -45.77 -20.19
N LEU A 91 -20.18 -45.75 -21.49
CA LEU A 91 -19.98 -44.57 -22.31
C LEU A 91 -20.93 -43.47 -21.82
N ALA A 92 -20.39 -42.30 -21.52
CA ALA A 92 -21.18 -41.15 -21.09
C ALA A 92 -21.70 -40.38 -22.31
N LEU A 93 -22.90 -40.73 -22.80
CA LEU A 93 -23.51 -40.15 -24.01
C LEU A 93 -23.82 -38.65 -23.89
N HIS A 94 -24.02 -38.14 -22.68
CA HIS A 94 -24.46 -36.76 -22.40
C HIS A 94 -23.48 -35.98 -21.50
N GLY A 95 -22.21 -36.42 -21.42
CA GLY A 95 -21.17 -35.85 -20.57
C GLY A 95 -20.88 -36.71 -19.33
N ASP A 96 -19.66 -36.60 -18.82
CA ASP A 96 -19.12 -37.36 -17.65
C ASP A 96 -18.68 -36.41 -16.53
N SER A 97 -19.40 -35.29 -16.37
CA SER A 97 -19.08 -34.31 -15.32
C SER A 97 -19.31 -34.94 -13.94
N ARG A 98 -18.32 -34.81 -13.06
CA ARG A 98 -18.38 -35.31 -11.68
C ARG A 98 -17.64 -34.36 -10.76
N PHE A 99 -17.91 -34.45 -9.46
CA PHE A 99 -17.06 -33.77 -8.48
C PHE A 99 -15.67 -34.42 -8.37
N ALA A 100 -14.68 -33.58 -8.14
CA ALA A 100 -13.31 -33.98 -7.90
C ALA A 100 -13.20 -34.79 -6.60
N ARG A 101 -12.36 -35.82 -6.63
CA ARG A 101 -12.03 -36.66 -5.47
C ARG A 101 -10.71 -36.20 -4.87
N ARG A 102 -10.43 -36.62 -3.63
CA ARG A 102 -9.15 -36.34 -2.95
C ARG A 102 -7.91 -36.65 -3.81
N SER A 103 -7.97 -37.72 -4.61
CA SER A 103 -6.88 -38.09 -5.55
C SER A 103 -6.66 -37.03 -6.63
N ASP A 104 -7.72 -36.41 -7.13
CA ASP A 104 -7.65 -35.36 -8.16
C ASP A 104 -6.99 -34.11 -7.56
N LEU A 105 -7.42 -33.70 -6.35
CA LEU A 105 -6.82 -32.58 -5.61
C LEU A 105 -5.34 -32.84 -5.26
N ALA A 106 -5.01 -34.07 -4.87
CA ALA A 106 -3.62 -34.44 -4.54
C ALA A 106 -2.71 -34.42 -5.77
N LYS A 107 -3.18 -34.94 -6.92
CA LYS A 107 -2.45 -34.91 -8.20
C LYS A 107 -2.20 -33.48 -8.68
N ALA A 108 -3.19 -32.60 -8.53
CA ALA A 108 -3.06 -31.18 -8.83
C ALA A 108 -2.25 -30.38 -7.78
N GLY A 109 -1.77 -31.03 -6.71
CA GLY A 109 -0.96 -30.39 -5.68
C GLY A 109 -1.73 -29.48 -4.72
N LEU A 110 -3.06 -29.42 -4.80
CA LEU A 110 -3.87 -28.49 -4.00
C LEU A 110 -3.91 -28.81 -2.50
N LEU A 111 -3.46 -30.00 -2.10
CA LEU A 111 -3.38 -30.40 -0.68
C LEU A 111 -1.98 -30.20 -0.08
N LYS A 112 -1.00 -29.77 -0.89
CA LYS A 112 0.37 -29.51 -0.43
C LYS A 112 0.41 -28.17 0.32
N LYS A 113 1.22 -28.11 1.38
CA LYS A 113 1.53 -26.85 2.06
C LYS A 113 2.56 -26.09 1.24
N SER A 114 2.36 -24.78 1.10
CA SER A 114 3.31 -23.87 0.48
C SER A 114 3.23 -22.49 1.15
N PRO A 115 4.36 -21.77 1.33
CA PRO A 115 4.35 -20.39 1.85
C PRO A 115 3.49 -19.43 1.02
N ASN A 116 3.41 -19.66 -0.29
CA ASN A 116 2.60 -18.88 -1.24
C ASN A 116 1.28 -19.57 -1.61
N GLY A 117 0.76 -20.47 -0.79
CA GLY A 117 -0.51 -21.14 -1.08
C GLY A 117 -1.71 -20.26 -0.73
N ILE A 118 -2.49 -19.84 -1.74
CA ILE A 118 -3.78 -19.17 -1.50
C ILE A 118 -4.75 -20.23 -0.99
N VAL A 119 -5.25 -20.07 0.23
CA VAL A 119 -6.22 -20.97 0.86
C VAL A 119 -7.61 -20.69 0.26
N VAL A 120 -8.25 -21.70 -0.30
CA VAL A 120 -9.49 -21.54 -1.07
C VAL A 120 -10.68 -22.32 -0.52
N GLY A 121 -10.44 -23.23 0.43
CA GLY A 121 -11.47 -24.09 1.00
C GLY A 121 -10.89 -25.22 1.85
N LYS A 122 -11.75 -26.15 2.29
CA LYS A 122 -11.38 -27.30 3.11
C LYS A 122 -11.98 -28.60 2.54
N PHE A 123 -11.13 -29.59 2.28
CA PHE A 123 -11.57 -30.92 1.86
C PHE A 123 -11.35 -31.91 3.01
N GLY A 124 -12.43 -32.22 3.74
CA GLY A 124 -12.35 -32.98 4.99
C GLY A 124 -11.64 -32.18 6.09
N SER A 125 -10.49 -32.64 6.59
CA SER A 125 -9.68 -31.91 7.57
C SER A 125 -8.53 -31.09 6.96
N GLN A 126 -8.28 -31.24 5.66
CA GLN A 126 -7.15 -30.62 4.95
C GLN A 126 -7.58 -29.34 4.25
N LEU A 127 -6.77 -28.29 4.37
CA LEU A 127 -6.97 -27.05 3.61
C LEU A 127 -6.55 -27.25 2.15
N VAL A 128 -7.37 -26.74 1.25
CA VAL A 128 -7.12 -26.68 -0.20
C VAL A 128 -6.40 -25.37 -0.50
N ARG A 129 -5.28 -25.44 -1.21
CA ARG A 129 -4.40 -24.29 -1.50
C ARG A 129 -4.00 -24.23 -2.97
N LEU A 130 -4.13 -23.07 -3.59
CA LEU A 130 -3.54 -22.78 -4.89
C LEU A 130 -2.18 -22.10 -4.72
N SER A 131 -1.11 -22.86 -4.93
CA SER A 131 0.28 -22.38 -4.90
C SER A 131 0.74 -21.97 -6.30
N GLY A 132 1.81 -21.19 -6.41
CA GLY A 132 2.37 -20.76 -7.70
C GLY A 132 2.05 -19.31 -8.04
N GLN A 133 1.84 -18.99 -9.32
CA GLN A 133 1.59 -17.63 -9.83
C GLN A 133 0.14 -17.40 -10.28
N GLN A 134 -0.68 -18.45 -10.33
CA GLN A 134 -2.07 -18.37 -10.78
C GLN A 134 -2.96 -17.56 -9.82
N PHE A 135 -3.99 -16.92 -10.36
CA PHE A 135 -4.91 -16.07 -9.61
C PHE A 135 -6.17 -16.83 -9.20
N VAL A 136 -6.86 -16.28 -8.19
CA VAL A 136 -8.09 -16.86 -7.63
C VAL A 136 -9.15 -15.77 -7.58
N ILE A 137 -10.36 -15.98 -8.08
CA ILE A 137 -11.48 -15.05 -7.91
C ILE A 137 -12.55 -15.67 -7.04
N LEU A 138 -13.11 -14.88 -6.12
CA LEU A 138 -14.24 -15.30 -5.27
C LEU A 138 -15.49 -14.51 -5.65
N ALA A 139 -16.51 -15.22 -6.13
CA ALA A 139 -17.85 -14.67 -6.32
C ALA A 139 -18.76 -15.12 -5.17
N ALA A 140 -19.13 -14.17 -4.31
CA ALA A 140 -19.84 -14.46 -3.07
C ALA A 140 -20.83 -13.36 -2.67
N PRO A 141 -22.15 -13.65 -2.59
CA PRO A 141 -23.16 -12.67 -2.19
C PRO A 141 -22.91 -12.03 -0.82
N THR A 142 -23.59 -10.92 -0.51
CA THR A 142 -23.47 -10.28 0.80
C THR A 142 -23.88 -11.21 1.96
N ARG A 143 -23.21 -11.10 3.11
CA ARG A 143 -23.44 -11.96 4.30
C ARG A 143 -23.27 -13.47 4.06
N SER A 144 -22.46 -13.88 3.08
CA SER A 144 -22.21 -15.29 2.75
C SER A 144 -20.95 -15.89 3.40
N GLY A 145 -20.22 -15.08 4.18
CA GLY A 145 -19.00 -15.50 4.90
C GLY A 145 -17.69 -15.32 4.13
N LYS A 146 -17.63 -14.46 3.10
CA LYS A 146 -16.40 -14.21 2.31
C LYS A 146 -15.18 -13.81 3.16
N GLY A 147 -15.38 -12.88 4.12
CA GLY A 147 -14.35 -12.44 5.06
C GLY A 147 -13.85 -13.58 5.96
N VAL A 148 -14.82 -14.35 6.47
CA VAL A 148 -14.60 -15.46 7.40
C VAL A 148 -13.90 -16.66 6.74
N GLY A 149 -14.23 -16.97 5.49
CA GLY A 149 -13.80 -18.20 4.83
C GLY A 149 -12.62 -18.05 3.87
N VAL A 150 -12.39 -16.84 3.33
CA VAL A 150 -11.31 -16.63 2.36
C VAL A 150 -10.38 -15.50 2.80
N VAL A 151 -10.89 -14.34 3.18
CA VAL A 151 -10.03 -13.17 3.50
C VAL A 151 -9.11 -13.43 4.70
N ILE A 152 -9.70 -13.61 5.89
CA ILE A 152 -8.95 -13.81 7.14
C ILE A 152 -8.08 -15.08 7.08
N PRO A 153 -8.56 -16.24 6.59
CA PRO A 153 -7.72 -17.42 6.43
C PRO A 153 -6.48 -17.19 5.56
N ASN A 154 -6.59 -16.44 4.45
CA ASN A 154 -5.43 -16.12 3.62
C ASN A 154 -4.46 -15.18 4.30
N LEU A 155 -4.95 -14.15 4.99
CA LEU A 155 -4.11 -13.24 5.77
C LEU A 155 -3.33 -13.95 6.89
N LEU A 156 -3.87 -15.05 7.42
CA LEU A 156 -3.22 -15.84 8.48
C LEU A 156 -2.34 -17.00 7.95
N GLU A 157 -2.50 -17.44 6.69
CA GLU A 157 -1.76 -18.57 6.11
C GLU A 157 -0.74 -18.17 5.05
N TYR A 158 -0.99 -17.12 4.26
CA TYR A 158 -0.11 -16.69 3.18
C TYR A 158 1.13 -15.99 3.77
N GLN A 159 2.32 -16.53 3.53
CA GLN A 159 3.55 -16.13 4.21
C GLN A 159 4.41 -15.12 3.44
N GLU A 160 4.10 -14.89 2.17
CA GLU A 160 4.74 -13.87 1.34
C GLU A 160 4.06 -12.49 1.55
N SER A 161 4.49 -11.49 0.78
CA SER A 161 3.98 -10.12 0.88
C SER A 161 2.52 -10.01 0.44
N MET A 162 1.81 -9.03 1.00
CA MET A 162 0.41 -8.77 0.67
C MET A 162 0.11 -7.28 0.58
N VAL A 163 -0.75 -6.91 -0.36
CA VAL A 163 -1.44 -5.62 -0.36
C VAL A 163 -2.93 -5.93 -0.24
N VAL A 164 -3.57 -5.34 0.76
CA VAL A 164 -4.92 -5.71 1.20
C VAL A 164 -5.82 -4.51 1.09
N LEU A 165 -6.81 -4.55 0.22
CA LEU A 165 -7.91 -3.58 0.26
C LEU A 165 -8.81 -3.94 1.46
N ASP A 166 -8.95 -3.04 2.42
CA ASP A 166 -9.63 -3.31 3.70
C ASP A 166 -10.62 -2.19 4.05
N ILE A 167 -11.84 -2.32 3.54
CA ILE A 167 -12.86 -1.27 3.66
C ILE A 167 -13.35 -1.08 5.10
N LYS A 168 -13.32 -2.16 5.90
CA LYS A 168 -13.84 -2.15 7.27
C LYS A 168 -12.75 -2.08 8.33
N GLN A 169 -11.50 -2.18 7.94
CA GLN A 169 -10.33 -2.30 8.82
C GLN A 169 -10.34 -3.54 9.73
N GLU A 170 -11.28 -4.46 9.52
CA GLU A 170 -11.37 -5.71 10.26
C GLU A 170 -10.21 -6.65 9.92
N ASN A 171 -9.69 -6.57 8.69
CA ASN A 171 -8.59 -7.39 8.26
C ASN A 171 -7.30 -6.98 8.96
N PHE A 172 -7.01 -5.67 9.03
CA PHE A 172 -5.89 -5.14 9.81
C PHE A 172 -5.99 -5.53 11.29
N ASP A 173 -7.14 -5.28 11.90
CA ASP A 173 -7.36 -5.50 13.33
C ASP A 173 -7.19 -6.96 13.75
N LEU A 174 -7.66 -7.90 12.94
CA LEU A 174 -7.61 -9.33 13.26
C LEU A 174 -6.28 -10.01 12.91
N THR A 175 -5.53 -9.49 11.93
CA THR A 175 -4.45 -10.28 11.30
C THR A 175 -3.07 -9.63 11.35
N SER A 176 -2.98 -8.31 11.56
CA SER A 176 -1.69 -7.57 11.58
C SER A 176 -0.70 -8.14 12.60
N GLY A 177 -1.16 -8.45 13.81
CA GLY A 177 -0.32 -9.00 14.89
C GLY A 177 0.32 -10.34 14.52
N TRP A 178 -0.44 -11.23 13.89
CA TRP A 178 0.09 -12.52 13.42
C TRP A 178 1.12 -12.32 12.32
N ARG A 179 0.80 -11.52 11.31
CA ARG A 179 1.71 -11.28 10.19
C ARG A 179 3.01 -10.64 10.66
N ARG A 180 2.95 -9.75 11.66
CA ARG A 180 4.15 -9.22 12.34
C ARG A 180 4.96 -10.32 13.02
N SER A 181 4.31 -11.25 13.73
CA SER A 181 4.99 -12.39 14.38
C SER A 181 5.71 -13.32 13.41
N GLN A 182 5.29 -13.34 12.13
CA GLN A 182 5.96 -14.09 11.05
C GLN A 182 7.18 -13.35 10.46
N GLY A 183 7.58 -12.21 11.05
CA GLY A 183 8.70 -11.40 10.59
C GLY A 183 8.37 -10.46 9.43
N GLN A 184 7.09 -10.24 9.12
CA GLN A 184 6.71 -9.24 8.12
C GLN A 184 6.75 -7.83 8.69
N GLU A 185 7.06 -6.86 7.84
CA GLU A 185 6.75 -5.45 8.11
C GLU A 185 5.28 -5.19 7.84
N ILE A 186 4.63 -4.41 8.69
CA ILE A 186 3.18 -4.19 8.64
C ILE A 186 2.89 -2.70 8.54
N TYR A 187 2.13 -2.32 7.54
CA TYR A 187 1.76 -0.95 7.25
C TYR A 187 0.25 -0.82 7.07
N LEU A 188 -0.30 0.25 7.59
CA LEU A 188 -1.70 0.66 7.39
C LEU A 188 -1.69 2.02 6.69
N PHE A 189 -2.14 2.07 5.44
CA PHE A 189 -2.37 3.30 4.70
C PHE A 189 -3.87 3.59 4.70
N ASN A 190 -4.29 4.53 5.55
CA ASN A 190 -5.65 5.02 5.68
C ASN A 190 -5.65 6.56 5.52
N PRO A 191 -5.62 7.07 4.28
CA PRO A 191 -5.42 8.50 4.02
C PRO A 191 -6.60 9.39 4.43
N PHE A 192 -7.70 8.81 4.91
CA PHE A 192 -8.89 9.54 5.40
C PHE A 192 -9.24 9.14 6.84
N ALA A 193 -8.25 8.68 7.61
CA ALA A 193 -8.42 8.28 9.00
C ALA A 193 -8.90 9.45 9.89
N GLU A 194 -10.11 9.36 10.44
CA GLU A 194 -10.60 10.36 11.41
C GLU A 194 -9.76 10.41 12.69
N ASP A 195 -9.23 9.26 13.10
CA ASP A 195 -8.30 9.13 14.24
C ASP A 195 -6.83 9.44 13.87
N ARG A 196 -6.58 9.80 12.60
CA ARG A 196 -5.26 10.11 12.03
C ARG A 196 -4.25 8.96 12.06
N ARG A 197 -4.67 7.73 12.37
CA ARG A 197 -3.77 6.57 12.42
C ARG A 197 -3.55 6.02 11.03
N THR A 198 -2.44 6.40 10.43
CA THR A 198 -2.01 5.93 9.12
C THR A 198 -0.50 6.11 8.97
N HIS A 199 0.11 5.19 8.24
CA HIS A 199 1.43 5.35 7.67
C HIS A 199 1.36 6.27 6.45
N ARG A 200 2.51 6.83 6.09
CA ARG A 200 2.67 7.78 5.00
C ARG A 200 3.18 7.09 3.73
N TRP A 201 2.66 7.53 2.59
CA TRP A 201 3.13 7.12 1.27
C TRP A 201 3.08 8.30 0.31
N ASN A 202 4.23 8.71 -0.22
CA ASN A 202 4.34 9.81 -1.16
C ASN A 202 4.46 9.28 -2.61
N PRO A 203 3.46 9.53 -3.47
CA PRO A 203 3.49 9.10 -4.87
C PRO A 203 4.66 9.67 -5.68
N LEU A 204 5.20 10.84 -5.30
CA LEU A 204 6.29 11.49 -6.03
C LEU A 204 7.66 10.88 -5.71
N SER A 205 7.79 10.04 -4.68
CA SER A 205 9.10 9.48 -4.30
C SER A 205 9.66 8.44 -5.28
N TYR A 206 8.87 8.02 -6.26
CA TYR A 206 9.31 7.13 -7.34
C TYR A 206 9.84 7.89 -8.57
N VAL A 207 9.77 9.22 -8.55
CA VAL A 207 10.32 10.07 -9.61
C VAL A 207 11.85 10.03 -9.55
N SER A 208 12.48 9.74 -10.68
CA SER A 208 13.93 9.62 -10.75
C SER A 208 14.65 10.93 -10.38
N PRO A 209 15.74 10.85 -9.58
CA PRO A 209 16.60 12.00 -9.34
C PRO A 209 17.40 12.39 -10.60
N LYS A 210 17.48 11.53 -11.61
CA LYS A 210 18.20 11.81 -12.87
C LYS A 210 17.29 12.64 -13.80
N PRO A 211 17.70 13.85 -14.22
CA PRO A 211 16.88 14.70 -15.10
C PRO A 211 16.42 14.00 -16.39
N SER A 212 17.22 13.08 -16.93
CA SER A 212 16.91 12.32 -18.16
C SER A 212 15.68 11.41 -18.05
N PHE A 213 15.36 10.91 -16.85
CA PHE A 213 14.23 10.01 -16.63
C PHE A 213 13.08 10.68 -15.87
N ARG A 214 13.38 11.76 -15.13
CA ARG A 214 12.44 12.51 -14.30
C ARG A 214 11.16 12.92 -15.04
N ILE A 215 11.29 13.47 -16.25
CA ILE A 215 10.12 13.94 -17.02
C ILE A 215 9.17 12.77 -17.35
N SER A 216 9.71 11.62 -17.74
CA SER A 216 8.89 10.44 -18.06
C SER A 216 8.15 9.91 -16.83
N ASP A 217 8.80 9.88 -15.66
CA ASP A 217 8.14 9.49 -14.41
C ASP A 217 7.03 10.49 -14.02
N ILE A 218 7.29 11.80 -14.12
CA ILE A 218 6.29 12.85 -13.84
C ILE A 218 5.09 12.74 -14.79
N GLN A 219 5.34 12.56 -16.09
CA GLN A 219 4.29 12.40 -17.09
C GLN A 219 3.46 11.13 -16.85
N SER A 220 4.10 10.05 -16.38
CA SER A 220 3.40 8.81 -16.02
C SER A 220 2.44 9.04 -14.85
N ILE A 221 2.86 9.76 -13.81
CA ILE A 221 1.99 10.13 -12.68
C ILE A 221 0.88 11.09 -13.14
N ALA A 222 1.20 12.07 -13.98
CA ALA A 222 0.21 12.96 -14.59
C ALA A 222 -0.85 12.19 -15.40
N ALA A 223 -0.47 11.17 -16.16
CA ALA A 223 -1.42 10.36 -16.92
C ALA A 223 -2.37 9.56 -16.00
N MET A 224 -1.91 9.17 -14.79
CA MET A 224 -2.76 8.52 -13.78
C MET A 224 -3.75 9.48 -13.14
N LEU A 225 -3.34 10.73 -12.87
CA LEU A 225 -4.17 11.75 -12.24
C LEU A 225 -5.17 12.40 -13.21
N TYR A 226 -4.75 12.58 -14.45
CA TYR A 226 -5.53 13.20 -15.53
C TYR A 226 -5.68 12.18 -16.66
N PRO A 227 -6.53 11.14 -16.54
CA PRO A 227 -6.70 10.14 -17.59
C PRO A 227 -7.27 10.75 -18.87
N ASP A 228 -7.02 10.12 -20.02
CA ASP A 228 -7.59 10.58 -21.29
C ASP A 228 -9.12 10.44 -21.24
N GLY A 229 -9.82 11.53 -21.55
CA GLY A 229 -11.28 11.55 -21.70
C GLY A 229 -11.72 11.56 -23.16
N ASP A 230 -12.97 11.94 -23.39
CA ASP A 230 -13.54 12.15 -24.72
C ASP A 230 -12.74 13.17 -25.53
N ASP A 231 -12.89 13.15 -26.86
CA ASP A 231 -12.17 14.04 -27.78
C ASP A 231 -12.27 15.53 -27.39
N ALA A 232 -13.40 15.97 -26.86
CA ALA A 232 -13.63 17.33 -26.39
C ALA A 232 -12.77 17.72 -25.16
N GLN A 233 -12.38 16.75 -24.34
CA GLN A 233 -11.60 16.96 -23.11
C GLN A 233 -10.09 16.82 -23.33
N LYS A 234 -9.65 16.25 -24.45
CA LYS A 234 -8.24 15.97 -24.73
C LYS A 234 -7.33 17.19 -24.60
N PHE A 235 -7.79 18.35 -25.08
CA PHE A 235 -7.04 19.60 -24.94
C PHE A 235 -6.83 19.97 -23.46
N TRP A 236 -7.91 19.99 -22.67
CA TRP A 236 -7.87 20.37 -21.26
C TRP A 236 -7.04 19.40 -20.43
N VAL A 237 -7.18 18.10 -20.65
CA VAL A 237 -6.38 17.05 -20.01
C VAL A 237 -4.89 17.21 -20.35
N SER A 238 -4.56 17.42 -21.63
CA SER A 238 -3.18 17.62 -22.07
C SER A 238 -2.55 18.87 -21.42
N GLN A 239 -3.29 19.97 -21.35
CA GLN A 239 -2.82 21.19 -20.70
C GLN A 239 -2.68 21.04 -19.17
N ALA A 240 -3.59 20.31 -18.52
CA ALA A 240 -3.48 19.98 -17.10
C ALA A 240 -2.23 19.12 -16.81
N ARG A 241 -1.93 18.13 -17.66
CA ARG A 241 -0.68 17.34 -17.59
C ARG A 241 0.56 18.22 -17.78
N ASN A 242 0.52 19.21 -18.68
CA ASN A 242 1.60 20.18 -18.84
C ASN A 242 1.78 21.05 -17.59
N ALA A 243 0.70 21.55 -16.99
CA ALA A 243 0.73 22.32 -15.75
C ALA A 243 1.30 21.48 -14.58
N PHE A 244 0.87 20.23 -14.44
CA PHE A 244 1.41 19.28 -13.46
C PHE A 244 2.92 19.07 -13.67
N THR A 245 3.35 18.92 -14.91
CA THR A 245 4.77 18.78 -15.25
C THR A 245 5.56 20.03 -14.86
N ALA A 246 5.06 21.23 -15.16
CA ALA A 246 5.71 22.49 -14.79
C ALA A 246 5.91 22.62 -13.27
N PHE A 247 4.84 22.41 -12.49
CA PHE A 247 4.87 22.57 -11.04
C PHE A 247 5.72 21.49 -10.37
N THR A 248 5.63 20.25 -10.83
CA THR A 248 6.39 19.14 -10.26
C THR A 248 7.88 19.31 -10.57
N LEU A 249 8.26 19.67 -11.80
CA LEU A 249 9.65 19.96 -12.14
C LEU A 249 10.23 21.10 -11.30
N TYR A 250 9.47 22.19 -11.10
CA TYR A 250 9.88 23.28 -10.22
C TYR A 250 10.24 22.77 -8.82
N LEU A 251 9.36 21.96 -8.21
CA LEU A 251 9.58 21.45 -6.85
C LEU A 251 10.81 20.55 -6.77
N PHE A 252 11.00 19.63 -7.73
CA PHE A 252 12.17 18.76 -7.77
C PHE A 252 13.47 19.52 -8.01
N GLU A 253 13.47 20.49 -8.92
CA GLU A 253 14.68 21.28 -9.21
C GLU A 253 15.02 22.25 -8.07
N ASN A 254 14.02 22.80 -7.38
CA ASN A 254 14.21 23.55 -6.16
C ASN A 254 14.81 22.67 -5.05
N TYR A 255 14.26 21.47 -4.84
CA TYR A 255 14.80 20.48 -3.91
C TYR A 255 16.27 20.12 -4.23
N ASP A 256 16.60 19.92 -5.51
CA ASP A 256 17.98 19.64 -5.93
C ASP A 256 18.95 20.80 -5.64
N VAL A 257 18.46 22.05 -5.70
CA VAL A 257 19.24 23.24 -5.31
C VAL A 257 19.43 23.28 -3.80
N GLU A 258 18.36 23.16 -3.02
CA GLU A 258 18.42 23.18 -1.55
C GLU A 258 19.32 22.07 -1.01
N TRP A 259 19.26 20.87 -1.61
CA TRP A 259 20.16 19.76 -1.30
C TRP A 259 21.62 20.11 -1.58
N ARG A 260 21.93 20.68 -2.75
CA ARG A 260 23.30 21.09 -3.11
C ARG A 260 23.84 22.22 -2.24
N LEU A 261 22.97 23.08 -1.72
CA LEU A 261 23.32 24.16 -0.80
C LEU A 261 23.48 23.68 0.66
N ASN A 262 23.38 22.36 0.93
CA ASN A 262 23.44 21.78 2.27
C ASN A 262 22.46 22.43 3.26
N VAL A 263 21.26 22.79 2.78
CA VAL A 263 20.17 23.22 3.65
C VAL A 263 19.95 22.13 4.72
N ALA A 264 19.79 22.55 5.98
CA ALA A 264 19.60 21.64 7.09
C ALA A 264 18.51 20.60 6.76
N ARG A 265 18.77 19.32 7.04
CA ARG A 265 17.86 18.21 6.69
C ARG A 265 16.43 18.41 7.20
N GLU A 266 16.28 19.08 8.34
CA GLU A 266 15.00 19.40 8.96
C GLU A 266 14.19 20.45 8.20
N SER A 267 14.85 21.25 7.36
CA SER A 267 14.26 22.29 6.50
C SER A 267 14.08 21.84 5.07
N LEU A 268 14.83 20.82 4.63
CA LEU A 268 14.68 20.23 3.31
C LEU A 268 13.33 19.51 3.21
N ARG A 269 12.58 19.78 2.14
CA ARG A 269 11.24 19.20 1.92
C ARG A 269 11.22 18.48 0.58
N PHE A 270 11.10 17.15 0.62
CA PHE A 270 10.96 16.37 -0.60
C PHE A 270 9.62 16.72 -1.28
N PRO A 271 9.56 16.84 -2.62
CA PRO A 271 8.34 17.19 -3.33
C PRO A 271 7.15 16.27 -3.01
N THR A 272 5.97 16.86 -2.79
CA THR A 272 4.70 16.14 -2.51
C THR A 272 3.56 16.61 -3.40
N LEU A 273 2.50 15.80 -3.55
CA LEU A 273 1.29 16.21 -4.29
C LEU A 273 0.57 17.38 -3.60
N GLY A 274 0.61 17.47 -2.27
CA GLY A 274 0.08 18.62 -1.55
C GLY A 274 0.83 19.92 -1.85
N GLU A 275 2.14 19.86 -2.04
CA GLU A 275 2.92 21.04 -2.47
C GLU A 275 2.62 21.44 -3.91
N VAL A 276 2.42 20.46 -4.80
CA VAL A 276 1.95 20.71 -6.17
C VAL A 276 0.61 21.43 -6.15
N TYR A 277 -0.33 20.97 -5.32
CA TYR A 277 -1.62 21.64 -5.12
C TYR A 277 -1.46 23.06 -4.56
N ARG A 278 -0.68 23.25 -3.48
CA ARG A 278 -0.42 24.58 -2.88
C ARG A 278 0.20 25.55 -3.89
N LEU A 279 1.19 25.11 -4.67
CA LEU A 279 1.85 25.94 -5.68
C LEU A 279 0.85 26.43 -6.73
N SER A 280 -0.10 25.59 -7.13
CA SER A 280 -1.16 25.94 -8.08
C SER A 280 -2.18 26.95 -7.55
N SER A 281 -2.22 27.16 -6.23
CA SER A 281 -3.10 28.12 -5.56
C SER A 281 -2.46 29.49 -5.35
N GLY A 282 -1.15 29.62 -5.57
CA GLY A 282 -0.43 30.88 -5.42
C GLY A 282 -0.18 31.26 -3.97
N ASP A 283 0.23 32.51 -3.76
CA ASP A 283 0.57 33.09 -2.46
C ASP A 283 -0.37 34.22 -2.03
N GLY A 284 -1.57 34.29 -2.64
CA GLY A 284 -2.56 35.34 -2.43
C GLY A 284 -2.45 36.52 -3.39
N ARG A 285 -1.37 36.61 -4.19
CA ARG A 285 -1.25 37.57 -5.30
C ARG A 285 -1.91 37.03 -6.57
N ASP A 286 -1.87 37.82 -7.64
CA ASP A 286 -2.25 37.35 -8.99
C ASP A 286 -1.48 36.07 -9.34
N LEU A 287 -2.23 35.00 -9.62
CA LEU A 287 -1.68 33.66 -9.82
C LEU A 287 -0.73 33.62 -11.02
N ARG A 288 -1.05 34.33 -12.10
CA ARG A 288 -0.24 34.34 -13.32
C ARG A 288 1.09 35.06 -13.08
N ALA A 289 1.07 36.19 -12.39
CA ALA A 289 2.27 36.92 -11.97
C ALA A 289 3.14 36.08 -11.02
N TYR A 290 2.52 35.40 -10.05
CA TYR A 290 3.21 34.47 -9.15
C TYR A 290 3.93 33.36 -9.93
N LEU A 291 3.21 32.65 -10.81
CA LEU A 291 3.78 31.57 -11.62
C LEU A 291 4.85 32.08 -12.61
N ARG A 292 4.72 33.31 -13.12
CA ARG A 292 5.77 33.95 -13.92
C ARG A 292 7.06 34.13 -13.12
N GLY A 293 6.96 34.62 -11.89
CA GLY A 293 8.10 34.74 -10.98
C GLY A 293 8.77 33.39 -10.66
N LEU A 294 8.01 32.29 -10.61
CA LEU A 294 8.57 30.95 -10.50
C LEU A 294 9.33 30.55 -11.78
N SER A 295 8.77 30.83 -12.95
CA SER A 295 9.37 30.46 -14.24
C SER A 295 10.69 31.17 -14.55
N GLU A 296 10.95 32.31 -13.92
CA GLU A 296 12.15 33.13 -14.10
C GLU A 296 13.34 32.66 -13.24
N LYS A 297 13.14 31.68 -12.34
CA LYS A 297 14.21 31.15 -11.50
C LYS A 297 15.35 30.57 -12.36
N THR A 298 16.58 31.00 -12.05
CA THR A 298 17.77 30.70 -12.86
C THR A 298 18.14 29.22 -12.83
N PHE A 299 17.84 28.53 -11.74
CA PHE A 299 18.11 27.11 -11.56
C PHE A 299 17.22 26.19 -12.40
N LEU A 300 16.13 26.72 -12.98
CA LEU A 300 15.20 25.90 -13.74
C LEU A 300 15.78 25.41 -15.06
N SER A 301 15.52 24.15 -15.36
CA SER A 301 15.84 23.53 -16.64
C SER A 301 15.08 24.18 -17.80
N ARG A 302 15.57 23.97 -19.01
CA ARG A 302 14.91 24.46 -20.22
C ARG A 302 13.52 23.82 -20.37
N GLU A 303 13.39 22.57 -19.97
CA GLU A 303 12.16 21.79 -20.05
C GLU A 303 11.12 22.32 -19.04
N ALA A 304 11.52 22.63 -17.81
CA ALA A 304 10.66 23.30 -16.82
C ALA A 304 10.21 24.69 -17.32
N LYS A 305 11.15 25.51 -17.81
CA LYS A 305 10.85 26.84 -18.38
C LYS A 305 9.87 26.76 -19.56
N ARG A 306 10.03 25.78 -20.45
CA ARG A 306 9.10 25.53 -21.56
C ARG A 306 7.71 25.12 -21.08
N ALA A 307 7.61 24.25 -20.08
CA ALA A 307 6.33 23.84 -19.51
C ALA A 307 5.57 25.03 -18.90
N PHE A 308 6.29 25.91 -18.17
CA PHE A 308 5.73 27.18 -17.68
C PHE A 308 5.34 28.12 -18.82
N ALA A 309 6.20 28.30 -19.82
CA ALA A 309 5.92 29.19 -20.96
C ALA A 309 4.65 28.76 -21.71
N ASN A 310 4.47 27.45 -21.95
CA ASN A 310 3.28 26.90 -22.59
C ASN A 310 1.99 27.19 -21.81
N LEU A 311 2.07 27.17 -20.47
CA LEU A 311 0.95 27.48 -19.59
C LEU A 311 0.67 29.00 -19.52
N LEU A 312 1.72 29.81 -19.36
CA LEU A 312 1.64 31.26 -19.17
C LEU A 312 1.33 32.03 -20.46
N SER A 313 1.57 31.43 -21.63
CA SER A 313 1.25 32.03 -22.93
C SER A 313 -0.22 31.94 -23.32
N GLN A 314 -1.03 31.18 -22.57
CA GLN A 314 -2.46 31.04 -22.87
C GLN A 314 -3.23 32.33 -22.58
N ALA A 315 -4.38 32.52 -23.23
CA ALA A 315 -5.31 33.59 -22.88
C ALA A 315 -5.81 33.43 -21.43
N GLU A 316 -6.27 34.51 -20.78
CA GLU A 316 -6.66 34.49 -19.36
C GLU A 316 -7.75 33.47 -19.04
N GLU A 317 -8.84 33.47 -19.83
CA GLU A 317 -9.95 32.52 -19.70
C GLU A 317 -9.50 31.06 -19.89
N THR A 318 -8.64 30.82 -20.88
CA THR A 318 -8.08 29.49 -21.16
C THR A 318 -7.18 29.03 -20.01
N PHE A 319 -6.36 29.93 -19.46
CA PHE A 319 -5.51 29.63 -18.31
C PHE A 319 -6.34 29.31 -17.06
N ALA A 320 -7.39 30.08 -16.77
CA ALA A 320 -8.29 29.78 -15.65
C ALA A 320 -8.95 28.40 -15.82
N SER A 321 -9.40 28.08 -17.04
CA SER A 321 -9.99 26.77 -17.37
C SER A 321 -8.99 25.61 -17.22
N ILE A 322 -7.74 25.80 -17.67
CA ILE A 322 -6.66 24.82 -17.48
C ILE A 322 -6.39 24.62 -15.99
N MET A 323 -6.29 25.69 -15.19
CA MET A 323 -6.06 25.59 -13.75
C MET A 323 -7.22 24.91 -13.02
N GLY A 324 -8.46 25.14 -13.45
CA GLY A 324 -9.63 24.44 -12.95
C GLY A 324 -9.54 22.92 -13.20
N THR A 325 -9.22 22.54 -14.44
CA THR A 325 -9.03 21.13 -14.84
C THR A 325 -7.86 20.49 -14.09
N PHE A 326 -6.77 21.22 -13.92
CA PHE A 326 -5.59 20.78 -13.17
C PHE A 326 -5.90 20.54 -11.69
N LYS A 327 -6.66 21.42 -11.03
CA LYS A 327 -6.94 21.32 -9.59
C LYS A 327 -7.94 20.23 -9.24
N GLU A 328 -8.85 19.90 -10.16
CA GLU A 328 -9.98 18.98 -9.91
C GLU A 328 -9.56 17.67 -9.19
N PRO A 329 -8.61 16.86 -9.70
CA PRO A 329 -8.20 15.65 -9.02
C PRO A 329 -7.40 15.93 -7.73
N LEU A 330 -6.69 17.05 -7.65
CA LEU A 330 -5.88 17.40 -6.47
C LEU A 330 -6.68 18.07 -5.35
N ASN A 331 -7.97 18.40 -5.56
CA ASN A 331 -8.82 19.01 -4.53
C ASN A 331 -8.94 18.15 -3.26
N ALA A 332 -8.74 16.83 -3.35
CA ALA A 332 -8.69 15.96 -2.18
C ALA A 332 -7.61 16.38 -1.16
N TRP A 333 -6.50 16.99 -1.62
CA TRP A 333 -5.39 17.45 -0.78
C TRP A 333 -5.70 18.73 0.01
N ILE A 334 -6.89 19.32 -0.15
CA ILE A 334 -7.41 20.30 0.81
C ILE A 334 -7.56 19.64 2.21
N ASN A 335 -7.83 18.34 2.25
CA ASN A 335 -7.92 17.59 3.50
C ASN A 335 -6.51 17.44 4.12
N PRO A 336 -6.25 18.02 5.32
CA PRO A 336 -4.93 17.96 5.94
C PRO A 336 -4.50 16.55 6.36
N VAL A 337 -5.45 15.63 6.56
CA VAL A 337 -5.14 14.21 6.84
C VAL A 337 -4.55 13.54 5.61
N LEU A 338 -5.15 13.73 4.43
CA LEU A 338 -4.64 13.17 3.17
C LEU A 338 -3.29 13.78 2.81
N ASP A 339 -3.16 15.09 2.95
CA ASP A 339 -1.90 15.81 2.71
C ASP A 339 -0.78 15.26 3.62
N ALA A 340 -1.04 15.14 4.92
CA ALA A 340 -0.09 14.54 5.86
C ALA A 340 0.21 13.06 5.54
N ALA A 341 -0.80 12.26 5.17
CA ALA A 341 -0.64 10.86 4.79
C ALA A 341 0.16 10.66 3.50
N THR A 342 0.32 11.70 2.69
CA THR A 342 1.09 11.67 1.43
C THR A 342 2.34 12.56 1.45
N SER A 343 2.72 13.03 2.64
CA SER A 343 3.83 13.97 2.84
C SER A 343 5.21 13.31 2.81
N ASP A 344 5.30 11.98 3.00
CA ASP A 344 6.55 11.24 3.14
C ASP A 344 6.31 9.72 2.92
N ASN A 345 7.33 8.88 3.09
CA ASN A 345 7.19 7.42 3.03
C ASN A 345 7.60 6.75 4.34
N ASP A 346 6.70 5.96 4.89
CA ASP A 346 7.04 4.96 5.91
C ASP A 346 7.26 3.56 5.28
N PHE A 347 6.81 3.37 4.04
CA PHE A 347 7.04 2.18 3.22
C PHE A 347 7.19 2.52 1.73
N LEU A 348 7.86 1.65 0.98
CA LEU A 348 8.04 1.79 -0.46
C LEU A 348 7.38 0.63 -1.21
N LEU A 349 6.64 0.95 -2.27
CA LEU A 349 5.98 -0.04 -3.12
C LEU A 349 6.98 -0.91 -3.89
N THR A 350 8.21 -0.43 -4.11
CA THR A 350 9.30 -1.20 -4.73
C THR A 350 9.79 -2.36 -3.87
N ASP A 351 9.42 -2.37 -2.59
CA ASP A 351 9.95 -3.31 -1.61
C ASP A 351 9.05 -4.54 -1.42
N VAL A 352 7.81 -4.50 -1.89
CA VAL A 352 6.82 -5.57 -1.70
C VAL A 352 7.29 -6.93 -2.25
N ARG A 353 8.20 -6.92 -3.24
CA ARG A 353 8.83 -8.13 -3.80
C ARG A 353 10.25 -8.40 -3.28
N LYS A 354 10.84 -7.45 -2.55
CA LYS A 354 12.22 -7.53 -2.02
C LYS A 354 12.29 -7.97 -0.57
N LYS A 355 11.32 -7.54 0.23
CA LYS A 355 11.13 -7.92 1.63
C LYS A 355 9.70 -8.37 1.87
N ARG A 356 9.50 -9.21 2.88
CA ARG A 356 8.17 -9.67 3.31
C ARG A 356 7.48 -8.55 4.06
N MET A 357 6.41 -8.02 3.48
CA MET A 357 5.62 -6.95 4.07
C MET A 357 4.13 -7.06 3.75
N THR A 358 3.30 -6.44 4.58
CA THR A 358 1.87 -6.32 4.34
C THR A 358 1.42 -4.88 4.45
N ILE A 359 0.80 -4.38 3.39
CA ILE A 359 0.22 -3.03 3.33
C ILE A 359 -1.30 -3.18 3.30
N TYR A 360 -1.96 -2.71 4.36
CA TYR A 360 -3.41 -2.62 4.43
C TYR A 360 -3.85 -1.24 3.95
N ILE A 361 -4.76 -1.19 2.99
CA ILE A 361 -5.39 0.03 2.48
C ILE A 361 -6.72 0.16 3.20
N GLY A 362 -6.73 0.93 4.29
CA GLY A 362 -7.90 1.14 5.12
C GLY A 362 -8.74 2.29 4.59
N ILE A 363 -9.97 2.04 4.13
CA ILE A 363 -10.84 3.10 3.61
C ILE A 363 -12.27 2.87 4.07
N GLN A 364 -12.78 3.78 4.89
CA GLN A 364 -14.14 3.66 5.40
C GLN A 364 -15.19 3.81 4.27
N PRO A 365 -16.35 3.13 4.36
CA PRO A 365 -17.39 3.17 3.31
C PRO A 365 -17.85 4.57 2.91
N ASN A 366 -17.96 5.49 3.86
CA ASN A 366 -18.34 6.90 3.64
C ASN A 366 -17.28 7.72 2.87
N LYS A 367 -16.04 7.22 2.77
CA LYS A 367 -14.92 7.86 2.07
C LYS A 367 -14.54 7.20 0.75
N LEU A 368 -15.21 6.10 0.37
CA LEU A 368 -14.90 5.35 -0.85
C LEU A 368 -14.94 6.23 -2.11
N ALA A 369 -15.97 7.06 -2.28
CA ALA A 369 -16.11 7.92 -3.47
C ALA A 369 -14.96 8.95 -3.57
N GLU A 370 -14.61 9.60 -2.46
CA GLU A 370 -13.52 10.58 -2.36
C GLU A 370 -12.14 9.92 -2.56
N SER A 371 -12.01 8.65 -2.17
CA SER A 371 -10.73 7.91 -2.19
C SER A 371 -10.37 7.27 -3.54
N ARG A 372 -11.29 7.24 -4.51
CA ARG A 372 -11.08 6.51 -5.78
C ARG A 372 -9.80 6.92 -6.49
N LEU A 373 -9.50 8.22 -6.53
CA LEU A 373 -8.32 8.74 -7.18
C LEU A 373 -7.03 8.25 -6.51
N ILE A 374 -6.93 8.38 -5.18
CA ILE A 374 -5.71 7.96 -4.45
C ILE A 374 -5.53 6.43 -4.50
N ILE A 375 -6.62 5.65 -4.50
CA ILE A 375 -6.57 4.20 -4.70
C ILE A 375 -6.04 3.86 -6.10
N ASN A 376 -6.59 4.50 -7.13
CA ASN A 376 -6.16 4.28 -8.51
C ASN A 376 -4.69 4.65 -8.69
N LEU A 377 -4.27 5.76 -8.11
CA LEU A 377 -2.87 6.17 -8.10
C LEU A 377 -1.98 5.14 -7.37
N PHE A 378 -2.41 4.65 -6.20
CA PHE A 378 -1.69 3.66 -5.42
C PHE A 378 -1.47 2.37 -6.19
N PHE A 379 -2.53 1.77 -6.76
CA PHE A 379 -2.41 0.54 -7.52
C PHE A 379 -1.66 0.75 -8.84
N SER A 380 -1.82 1.91 -9.50
CA SER A 380 -1.09 2.23 -10.72
C SER A 380 0.40 2.32 -10.46
N GLN A 381 0.79 3.01 -9.39
CA GLN A 381 2.17 3.09 -8.96
C GLN A 381 2.71 1.71 -8.54
N LEU A 382 1.94 0.95 -7.75
CA LEU A 382 2.32 -0.39 -7.27
C LEU A 382 2.65 -1.32 -8.43
N ILE A 383 1.76 -1.41 -9.42
CA ILE A 383 1.98 -2.27 -10.59
C ILE A 383 3.17 -1.72 -11.39
N ASN A 384 3.18 -0.44 -11.76
CA ASN A 384 4.20 0.12 -12.66
C ASN A 384 5.62 0.01 -12.11
N VAL A 385 5.84 0.17 -10.80
CA VAL A 385 7.19 0.04 -10.22
C VAL A 385 7.62 -1.42 -10.04
N ASN A 386 6.66 -2.35 -9.95
CA ASN A 386 6.92 -3.78 -9.77
C ASN A 386 6.85 -4.60 -11.06
N THR A 387 6.56 -3.98 -12.22
CA THR A 387 6.57 -4.64 -13.53
C THR A 387 7.68 -4.14 -14.46
N ARG A 388 8.64 -3.36 -13.95
CA ARG A 388 9.82 -2.90 -14.71
C ARG A 388 10.79 -4.03 -15.03
N GLU A 389 10.92 -5.00 -14.12
CA GLU A 389 11.89 -6.09 -14.21
C GLU A 389 11.28 -7.43 -13.79
N LEU A 390 11.60 -8.46 -14.57
CA LEU A 390 11.22 -9.84 -14.29
C LEU A 390 12.04 -10.40 -13.11
N PRO A 391 11.43 -11.23 -12.23
CA PRO A 391 12.12 -11.81 -11.08
C PRO A 391 13.35 -12.66 -11.46
N GLN A 392 13.39 -13.24 -12.66
CA GLN A 392 14.54 -14.02 -13.14
C GLN A 392 15.76 -13.15 -13.42
N ASN A 393 15.56 -11.86 -13.72
CA ASN A 393 16.63 -10.93 -14.09
C ASN A 393 17.18 -10.15 -12.90
N ASN A 394 16.50 -10.21 -11.74
CA ASN A 394 16.87 -9.46 -10.55
C ASN A 394 16.79 -10.35 -9.30
N PRO A 395 17.94 -10.81 -8.76
CA PRO A 395 18.01 -11.66 -7.57
C PRO A 395 17.40 -11.05 -6.30
N ASP A 396 17.19 -9.73 -6.24
CA ASP A 396 16.57 -9.08 -5.08
C ASP A 396 15.04 -9.31 -5.04
N LEU A 397 14.41 -9.65 -6.17
CA LEU A 397 12.97 -9.86 -6.28
C LEU A 397 12.55 -11.27 -5.85
N LYS A 398 12.84 -11.59 -4.58
CA LYS A 398 12.74 -12.92 -3.96
C LYS A 398 11.31 -13.33 -3.57
N HIS A 399 10.42 -12.36 -3.36
CA HIS A 399 9.10 -12.57 -2.80
C HIS A 399 7.97 -12.38 -3.82
N GLN A 400 6.84 -13.04 -3.57
CA GLN A 400 5.58 -12.78 -4.26
C GLN A 400 4.75 -11.75 -3.50
N CYS A 401 3.95 -10.96 -4.22
CA CYS A 401 2.99 -10.04 -3.62
C CYS A 401 1.57 -10.45 -4.01
N LEU A 402 0.73 -10.80 -3.03
CA LEU A 402 -0.68 -11.07 -3.25
C LEU A 402 -1.52 -9.81 -3.00
N LEU A 403 -2.22 -9.36 -4.03
CA LEU A 403 -3.23 -8.31 -3.98
C LEU A 403 -4.56 -8.94 -3.55
N LEU A 404 -4.88 -8.86 -2.26
CA LEU A 404 -6.15 -9.31 -1.71
C LEU A 404 -7.12 -8.14 -1.75
N MET A 405 -8.07 -8.18 -2.69
CA MET A 405 -8.98 -7.08 -2.93
C MET A 405 -10.35 -7.40 -2.32
N ASP A 406 -10.50 -7.13 -1.02
CA ASP A 406 -11.80 -7.27 -0.38
C ASP A 406 -12.77 -6.24 -0.94
N GLU A 407 -13.94 -6.70 -1.38
CA GLU A 407 -14.94 -5.91 -2.09
C GLU A 407 -14.36 -5.16 -3.31
N PHE A 408 -13.68 -5.88 -4.20
CA PHE A 408 -12.96 -5.34 -5.36
C PHE A 408 -13.74 -4.31 -6.21
N THR A 409 -15.05 -4.49 -6.40
CA THR A 409 -15.88 -3.59 -7.23
C THR A 409 -16.31 -2.31 -6.51
N SER A 410 -16.23 -2.26 -5.18
CA SER A 410 -16.71 -1.12 -4.39
C SER A 410 -15.88 0.17 -4.59
N ILE A 411 -14.59 0.01 -4.89
CA ILE A 411 -13.66 1.11 -5.19
C ILE A 411 -13.82 1.65 -6.61
N GLY A 412 -14.70 1.04 -7.42
CA GLY A 412 -14.88 1.36 -8.83
C GLY A 412 -13.83 0.71 -9.72
N LYS A 413 -13.68 1.25 -10.93
CA LYS A 413 -12.77 0.71 -11.93
C LYS A 413 -11.32 1.11 -11.63
N VAL A 414 -10.47 0.10 -11.47
CA VAL A 414 -9.00 0.25 -11.35
C VAL A 414 -8.35 -0.17 -12.66
N GLU A 415 -8.12 0.80 -13.55
CA GLU A 415 -7.70 0.57 -14.93
C GLU A 415 -6.42 -0.25 -15.05
N ILE A 416 -5.44 0.01 -14.18
CA ILE A 416 -4.17 -0.70 -14.22
C ILE A 416 -4.35 -2.19 -13.90
N LEU A 417 -5.28 -2.56 -13.02
CA LEU A 417 -5.51 -3.95 -12.66
C LEU A 417 -6.21 -4.69 -13.80
N ALA A 418 -7.15 -4.03 -14.49
CA ALA A 418 -7.80 -4.57 -15.67
C ALA A 418 -6.81 -4.80 -16.83
N SER A 419 -5.92 -3.85 -17.08
CA SER A 419 -4.95 -3.92 -18.19
C SER A 419 -3.72 -4.80 -17.88
N SER A 420 -3.32 -4.93 -16.62
CA SER A 420 -2.13 -5.70 -16.21
C SER A 420 -2.40 -7.16 -15.86
N VAL A 421 -3.66 -7.56 -15.68
CA VAL A 421 -4.05 -8.92 -15.26
C VAL A 421 -3.42 -10.01 -16.15
N SER A 422 -3.26 -9.74 -17.45
CA SER A 422 -2.73 -10.70 -18.43
C SER A 422 -1.23 -10.98 -18.32
N TYR A 423 -0.45 -10.13 -17.65
CA TYR A 423 1.01 -10.30 -17.58
C TYR A 423 1.60 -10.23 -16.17
N MET A 424 0.91 -9.62 -15.20
CA MET A 424 1.49 -9.39 -13.86
C MET A 424 1.84 -10.68 -13.08
N ALA A 425 1.24 -11.82 -13.46
CA ALA A 425 1.58 -13.14 -12.91
C ALA A 425 3.07 -13.48 -13.10
N GLY A 426 3.63 -13.18 -14.27
CA GLY A 426 5.05 -13.40 -14.59
C GLY A 426 5.99 -12.55 -13.72
N TYR A 427 5.47 -11.44 -13.19
CA TYR A 427 6.18 -10.55 -12.27
C TYR A 427 5.98 -10.92 -10.79
N ASN A 428 5.48 -12.12 -10.48
CA ASN A 428 5.25 -12.55 -9.09
C ASN A 428 4.25 -11.67 -8.32
N ILE A 429 3.34 -10.99 -9.03
CA ILE A 429 2.20 -10.27 -8.47
C ILE A 429 0.96 -11.12 -8.71
N ARG A 430 0.21 -11.43 -7.64
CA ARG A 430 -0.98 -12.30 -7.68
C ARG A 430 -2.21 -11.52 -7.32
N LEU A 431 -3.35 -11.89 -7.90
CA LEU A 431 -4.64 -11.27 -7.62
C LEU A 431 -5.60 -12.25 -6.94
N LEU A 432 -6.26 -11.75 -5.90
CA LEU A 432 -7.41 -12.37 -5.26
C LEU A 432 -8.54 -11.33 -5.14
N PRO A 433 -9.34 -11.11 -6.20
CA PRO A 433 -10.48 -10.23 -6.15
C PRO A 433 -11.69 -10.93 -5.53
N ILE A 434 -12.36 -10.21 -4.66
CA ILE A 434 -13.57 -10.68 -3.99
C ILE A 434 -14.74 -9.81 -4.45
N ILE A 435 -15.65 -10.41 -5.19
CA ILE A 435 -16.81 -9.75 -5.82
C ILE A 435 -18.11 -10.36 -5.29
N GLN A 436 -19.21 -9.59 -5.34
CA GLN A 436 -20.50 -10.12 -4.87
C GLN A 436 -21.13 -11.08 -5.89
N SER A 437 -21.00 -10.77 -7.17
CA SER A 437 -21.44 -11.59 -8.30
C SER A 437 -20.68 -11.19 -9.57
N MET A 438 -20.80 -12.00 -10.62
CA MET A 438 -20.22 -11.66 -11.93
C MET A 438 -20.92 -10.46 -12.57
N ALA A 439 -22.24 -10.34 -12.39
CA ALA A 439 -22.99 -9.18 -12.87
C ALA A 439 -22.49 -7.85 -12.26
N GLN A 440 -22.03 -7.86 -11.01
CA GLN A 440 -21.45 -6.68 -10.38
C GLN A 440 -20.08 -6.31 -10.98
N LEU A 441 -19.29 -7.31 -11.35
CA LEU A 441 -18.03 -7.10 -12.07
C LEU A 441 -18.31 -6.47 -13.43
N ASP A 442 -19.27 -7.03 -14.19
CA ASP A 442 -19.71 -6.51 -15.48
C ASP A 442 -20.21 -5.07 -15.39
N ALA A 443 -20.98 -4.73 -14.36
CA ALA A 443 -21.46 -3.37 -14.14
C ALA A 443 -20.34 -2.35 -13.88
N THR A 444 -19.19 -2.80 -13.34
CA THR A 444 -18.06 -1.93 -12.99
C THR A 444 -17.04 -1.82 -14.11
N TYR A 445 -16.70 -2.92 -14.77
CA TYR A 445 -15.63 -3.00 -15.76
C TYR A 445 -16.13 -3.11 -17.21
N GLY A 446 -17.41 -3.41 -17.42
CA GLY A 446 -17.95 -3.82 -18.71
C GLY A 446 -17.71 -5.31 -18.99
N LYS A 447 -18.55 -5.91 -19.84
CA LYS A 447 -18.54 -7.36 -20.11
C LYS A 447 -17.21 -7.88 -20.67
N ASP A 448 -16.62 -7.15 -21.60
CA ASP A 448 -15.39 -7.60 -22.29
C ASP A 448 -14.18 -7.62 -21.34
N VAL A 449 -14.03 -6.58 -20.53
CA VAL A 449 -12.95 -6.48 -19.53
C VAL A 449 -13.19 -7.49 -18.40
N SER A 450 -14.43 -7.64 -17.94
CA SER A 450 -14.78 -8.61 -16.90
C SER A 450 -14.49 -10.05 -17.35
N ARG A 451 -14.81 -10.40 -18.60
CA ARG A 451 -14.44 -11.68 -19.21
C ARG A 451 -12.92 -11.87 -19.23
N THR A 452 -12.16 -10.83 -19.56
CA THR A 452 -10.69 -10.86 -19.55
C THR A 452 -10.14 -11.10 -18.14
N ILE A 453 -10.70 -10.40 -17.14
CA ILE A 453 -10.36 -10.61 -15.73
C ILE A 453 -10.63 -12.08 -15.36
N ILE A 454 -11.85 -12.58 -15.57
CA ILE A 454 -12.24 -13.95 -15.21
C ILE A 454 -11.34 -14.99 -15.90
N THR A 455 -11.06 -14.83 -17.19
CA THR A 455 -10.22 -15.77 -17.97
C THR A 455 -8.79 -15.85 -17.44
N ASN A 456 -8.24 -14.78 -16.87
CA ASN A 456 -6.90 -14.80 -16.27
C ASN A 456 -6.90 -15.37 -14.82
N HIS A 457 -8.07 -15.65 -14.24
CA HIS A 457 -8.18 -16.32 -12.95
C HIS A 457 -8.39 -17.82 -13.16
N ALA A 458 -7.29 -18.57 -13.09
CA ALA A 458 -7.31 -20.02 -13.27
C ALA A 458 -8.22 -20.75 -12.26
N MET A 459 -8.55 -20.12 -11.13
CA MET A 459 -9.45 -20.66 -10.12
C MET A 459 -10.58 -19.68 -9.76
N GLN A 460 -11.80 -20.19 -9.72
CA GLN A 460 -12.99 -19.47 -9.31
C GLN A 460 -13.66 -20.20 -8.14
N ILE A 461 -13.87 -19.48 -7.04
CA ILE A 461 -14.62 -19.95 -5.87
C ILE A 461 -16.05 -19.43 -5.96
N ILE A 462 -17.01 -20.34 -5.89
CA ILE A 462 -18.44 -20.07 -6.05
C ILE A 462 -19.15 -20.46 -4.75
N TYR A 463 -19.78 -19.47 -4.13
CA TYR A 463 -20.70 -19.70 -3.02
C TYR A 463 -22.12 -19.94 -3.54
N ALA A 464 -23.03 -20.41 -2.67
CA ALA A 464 -24.43 -20.56 -3.01
C ALA A 464 -25.01 -19.23 -3.57
N PRO A 465 -25.48 -19.21 -4.83
CA PRO A 465 -26.01 -18.00 -5.45
C PRO A 465 -27.38 -17.65 -4.85
N ARG A 466 -27.71 -16.35 -4.83
CA ARG A 466 -29.07 -15.88 -4.47
C ARG A 466 -29.95 -15.69 -5.69
N GLU A 467 -29.36 -15.10 -6.73
CA GLU A 467 -30.03 -14.74 -7.97
C GLU A 467 -30.15 -15.99 -8.88
N GLN A 468 -31.21 -16.05 -9.69
CA GLN A 468 -31.55 -17.23 -10.48
C GLN A 468 -30.67 -17.37 -11.73
N GLN A 469 -30.38 -16.27 -12.42
CA GLN A 469 -29.45 -16.24 -13.54
C GLN A 469 -28.06 -16.71 -13.13
N ASP A 470 -27.51 -16.21 -12.02
CA ASP A 470 -26.22 -16.68 -11.47
C ASP A 470 -26.23 -18.20 -11.25
N ALA A 471 -27.34 -18.74 -10.71
CA ALA A 471 -27.48 -20.18 -10.48
C ALA A 471 -27.57 -21.00 -11.78
N ASN A 472 -28.18 -20.45 -12.83
CA ASN A 472 -28.23 -21.08 -14.15
C ASN A 472 -26.84 -21.09 -14.79
N ASP A 473 -26.15 -19.96 -14.77
CA ASP A 473 -24.81 -19.81 -15.34
C ASP A 473 -23.82 -20.76 -14.64
N TYR A 474 -23.85 -20.83 -13.31
CA TYR A 474 -23.00 -21.75 -12.54
C TYR A 474 -23.36 -23.22 -12.80
N SER A 475 -24.63 -23.56 -12.95
CA SER A 475 -25.05 -24.92 -13.32
C SER A 475 -24.47 -25.32 -14.68
N ASP A 476 -24.50 -24.43 -15.66
CA ASP A 476 -23.93 -24.66 -16.98
C ASP A 476 -22.40 -24.79 -16.94
N MET A 477 -21.72 -23.96 -16.14
CA MET A 477 -20.28 -24.03 -15.91
C MET A 477 -19.83 -25.36 -15.27
N LEU A 478 -20.67 -25.96 -14.41
CA LEU A 478 -20.38 -27.27 -13.81
C LEU A 478 -20.52 -28.43 -14.81
N GLY A 479 -21.22 -28.21 -15.92
CA GLY A 479 -21.44 -29.18 -16.96
C GLY A 479 -22.49 -30.25 -16.62
N TYR A 480 -22.56 -31.23 -17.51
CA TYR A 480 -23.62 -32.24 -17.53
C TYR A 480 -23.04 -33.65 -17.34
N THR A 481 -23.83 -34.51 -16.70
CA THR A 481 -23.56 -35.92 -16.49
C THR A 481 -24.67 -36.77 -17.09
N THR A 482 -24.29 -37.97 -17.55
CA THR A 482 -25.23 -38.98 -18.03
C THR A 482 -25.77 -39.76 -16.83
N VAL A 483 -27.08 -39.78 -16.64
CA VAL A 483 -27.74 -40.58 -15.59
C VAL A 483 -28.58 -41.66 -16.26
N ARG A 484 -28.39 -42.91 -15.83
CA ARG A 484 -29.17 -44.04 -16.31
C ARG A 484 -30.44 -44.18 -15.46
N LYS A 485 -31.58 -43.98 -16.09
CA LYS A 485 -32.89 -44.12 -15.47
C LYS A 485 -33.42 -45.52 -15.73
N GLU A 486 -33.76 -46.21 -14.65
CA GLU A 486 -34.45 -47.48 -14.71
C GLU A 486 -35.95 -47.24 -14.60
N SER A 487 -36.67 -47.56 -15.67
CA SER A 487 -38.12 -47.56 -15.66
C SER A 487 -38.59 -48.99 -15.46
N VAL A 488 -39.21 -49.25 -14.30
CA VAL A 488 -39.78 -50.55 -13.97
C VAL A 488 -41.28 -50.48 -14.17
N SER A 489 -41.80 -51.17 -15.19
CA SER A 489 -43.24 -51.35 -15.34
C SER A 489 -43.65 -52.66 -14.66
N LYS A 490 -44.67 -52.57 -13.79
CA LYS A 490 -45.29 -53.73 -13.14
C LYS A 490 -46.66 -53.98 -13.76
N GLY A 491 -46.72 -54.96 -14.65
CA GLY A 491 -47.96 -55.58 -15.14
C GLY A 491 -48.03 -57.05 -14.72
N ARG A 492 -48.54 -57.93 -15.60
CA ARG A 492 -48.56 -59.39 -15.38
C ARG A 492 -47.14 -60.01 -15.34
N GLU A 493 -46.17 -59.34 -15.97
CA GLU A 493 -44.73 -59.59 -15.87
C GLU A 493 -43.99 -58.29 -15.54
N ARG A 494 -42.81 -58.39 -14.90
CA ARG A 494 -41.96 -57.23 -14.55
C ARG A 494 -41.02 -56.93 -15.72
N SER A 495 -41.19 -55.79 -16.36
CA SER A 495 -40.25 -55.29 -17.38
C SER A 495 -39.41 -54.16 -16.81
N VAL A 496 -38.10 -54.18 -17.09
CA VAL A 496 -37.14 -53.15 -16.69
C VAL A 496 -36.52 -52.60 -17.96
N SER A 497 -36.78 -51.33 -18.27
CA SER A 497 -36.11 -50.61 -19.34
C SER A 497 -35.11 -49.61 -18.76
N HIS A 498 -33.99 -49.44 -19.46
CA HIS A 498 -32.96 -48.48 -19.09
C HIS A 498 -32.87 -47.40 -20.17
N SER A 499 -32.98 -46.13 -19.78
CA SER A 499 -32.75 -44.98 -20.66
C SER A 499 -31.67 -44.08 -20.08
N ASP A 500 -30.80 -43.56 -20.92
CA ASP A 500 -29.79 -42.57 -20.50
C ASP A 500 -30.37 -41.16 -20.69
N GLU A 501 -30.29 -40.33 -19.64
CA GLU A 501 -30.78 -38.94 -19.66
C GLU A 501 -29.64 -37.98 -19.33
N ARG A 502 -29.67 -36.78 -19.93
CA ARG A 502 -28.76 -35.67 -19.61
C ARG A 502 -29.23 -34.98 -18.32
N ARG A 503 -28.35 -34.87 -17.32
CA ARG A 503 -28.61 -34.13 -16.07
C ARG A 503 -27.47 -33.15 -15.81
N ALA A 504 -27.76 -31.92 -15.38
CA ALA A 504 -26.73 -31.03 -14.86
C ALA A 504 -26.04 -31.68 -13.64
N LEU A 505 -24.73 -31.44 -13.47
CA LEU A 505 -24.00 -31.98 -12.30
C LEU A 505 -24.62 -31.50 -10.98
N MET A 506 -25.05 -30.24 -10.94
CA MET A 506 -25.99 -29.71 -9.95
C MET A 506 -27.01 -28.83 -10.66
N LEU A 507 -28.29 -29.03 -10.37
CA LEU A 507 -29.35 -28.15 -10.85
C LEU A 507 -29.24 -26.76 -10.19
N PRO A 508 -29.76 -25.68 -10.82
CA PRO A 508 -29.76 -24.35 -10.23
C PRO A 508 -30.38 -24.31 -8.82
N GLN A 509 -31.47 -25.04 -8.59
CA GLN A 509 -32.07 -25.18 -7.26
C GLN A 509 -31.19 -25.92 -6.25
N GLU A 510 -30.38 -26.89 -6.68
CA GLU A 510 -29.45 -27.62 -5.81
C GLU A 510 -28.26 -26.73 -5.44
N LEU A 511 -27.81 -25.85 -6.35
CA LEU A 511 -26.78 -24.84 -6.07
C LEU A 511 -27.25 -23.82 -5.03
N LYS A 512 -28.49 -23.32 -5.17
CA LYS A 512 -29.11 -22.41 -4.18
C LYS A 512 -29.32 -23.11 -2.83
N ALA A 513 -29.63 -24.40 -2.84
CA ALA A 513 -29.80 -25.23 -1.64
C ALA A 513 -28.49 -25.80 -1.06
N MET A 514 -27.32 -25.43 -1.60
CA MET A 514 -26.02 -25.89 -1.10
C MET A 514 -25.71 -25.44 0.34
N GLY A 515 -26.44 -24.43 0.83
CA GLY A 515 -26.30 -23.91 2.18
C GLY A 515 -25.08 -23.01 2.37
N THR A 516 -24.77 -22.69 3.62
CA THR A 516 -23.69 -21.79 3.98
C THR A 516 -22.38 -22.51 4.30
N ASP A 517 -22.39 -23.84 4.46
CA ASP A 517 -21.23 -24.65 4.85
C ASP A 517 -20.39 -25.14 3.66
N LYS A 518 -20.98 -25.18 2.46
CA LYS A 518 -20.34 -25.77 1.27
C LYS A 518 -20.09 -24.72 0.20
N GLU A 519 -19.08 -24.96 -0.61
CA GLU A 519 -18.73 -24.16 -1.78
C GLU A 519 -18.29 -25.06 -2.93
N VAL A 520 -18.26 -24.49 -4.14
CA VAL A 520 -17.72 -25.13 -5.32
C VAL A 520 -16.55 -24.32 -5.86
N ILE A 521 -15.47 -25.01 -6.20
CA ILE A 521 -14.28 -24.42 -6.80
C ILE A 521 -14.16 -24.98 -8.22
N LEU A 522 -14.04 -24.08 -9.18
CA LEU A 522 -13.64 -24.39 -10.55
C LEU A 522 -12.16 -24.07 -10.68
N PHE A 523 -11.37 -24.99 -11.22
CA PHE A 523 -9.93 -24.80 -11.40
C PHE A 523 -9.49 -25.43 -12.70
N GLU A 524 -8.84 -24.66 -13.58
CA GLU A 524 -8.40 -25.14 -14.90
C GLU A 524 -7.47 -26.36 -14.83
N GLY A 525 -6.68 -26.48 -13.76
CA GLY A 525 -5.78 -27.63 -13.56
C GLY A 525 -6.48 -28.94 -13.18
N ILE A 526 -7.81 -28.95 -12.98
CA ILE A 526 -8.60 -30.16 -12.73
C ILE A 526 -9.85 -30.12 -13.62
N PRO A 527 -10.12 -31.17 -14.44
CA PRO A 527 -11.29 -31.20 -15.33
C PRO A 527 -12.64 -31.37 -14.60
N HIS A 528 -12.63 -31.38 -13.27
CA HIS A 528 -13.76 -31.72 -12.43
C HIS A 528 -13.94 -30.63 -11.36
N PRO A 529 -15.14 -30.06 -11.22
CA PRO A 529 -15.44 -29.12 -10.15
C PRO A 529 -15.15 -29.72 -8.77
N VAL A 530 -14.62 -28.93 -7.85
CA VAL A 530 -14.34 -29.36 -6.47
C VAL A 530 -15.46 -28.87 -5.57
N LYS A 531 -16.28 -29.77 -5.02
CA LYS A 531 -17.23 -29.44 -3.95
C LYS A 531 -16.56 -29.68 -2.61
N CYS A 532 -16.45 -28.64 -1.79
CA CYS A 532 -15.73 -28.70 -0.52
C CYS A 532 -16.40 -27.86 0.58
N ASP A 533 -15.86 -27.97 1.79
CA ASP A 533 -16.33 -27.22 2.96
C ASP A 533 -15.73 -25.83 2.98
N LYS A 534 -16.57 -24.83 3.27
CA LYS A 534 -16.09 -23.49 3.55
C LYS A 534 -15.27 -23.48 4.82
N ILE A 535 -14.29 -22.60 4.85
CA ILE A 535 -13.55 -22.33 6.08
C ILE A 535 -14.39 -21.39 6.94
N ARG A 536 -14.38 -21.64 8.26
CA ARG A 536 -14.83 -20.68 9.26
C ARG A 536 -13.71 -20.47 10.25
N TYR A 537 -12.97 -19.37 10.12
CA TYR A 537 -11.76 -19.19 10.91
C TYR A 537 -12.03 -19.28 12.42
N TYR A 538 -13.20 -18.82 12.88
CA TYR A 538 -13.57 -18.83 14.30
C TYR A 538 -13.91 -20.23 14.85
N GLU A 539 -14.20 -21.21 14.00
CA GLU A 539 -14.48 -22.60 14.41
C GLU A 539 -13.24 -23.50 14.37
N ASP A 540 -12.16 -23.08 13.70
CA ASP A 540 -10.95 -23.87 13.52
C ASP A 540 -9.79 -23.29 14.35
N ARG A 541 -9.35 -24.07 15.36
CA ARG A 541 -8.28 -23.71 16.30
C ARG A 541 -6.98 -23.30 15.60
N ARG A 542 -6.75 -23.76 14.36
CA ARG A 542 -5.60 -23.35 13.53
C ARG A 542 -5.57 -21.85 13.28
N PHE A 543 -6.73 -21.20 13.14
CA PHE A 543 -6.81 -19.76 12.86
C PHE A 543 -7.02 -18.95 14.13
N THR A 544 -7.86 -19.39 15.07
CA THR A 544 -8.11 -18.62 16.31
C THR A 544 -6.84 -18.45 17.16
N SER A 545 -5.97 -19.48 17.20
CA SER A 545 -4.66 -19.38 17.87
C SER A 545 -3.70 -18.35 17.23
N ARG A 546 -4.02 -17.87 16.03
CA ARG A 546 -3.25 -16.87 15.29
C ARG A 546 -3.88 -15.48 15.37
N LEU A 547 -5.02 -15.30 16.03
CA LEU A 547 -5.58 -13.97 16.24
C LEU A 547 -4.80 -13.28 17.37
N LEU A 548 -3.71 -12.61 17.00
CA LEU A 548 -2.87 -11.86 17.93
C LEU A 548 -3.32 -10.40 18.00
N LYS A 549 -2.94 -9.69 19.07
CA LYS A 549 -3.21 -8.26 19.22
C LYS A 549 -2.69 -7.48 18.01
N ARG A 550 -3.51 -6.59 17.47
CA ARG A 550 -3.14 -5.73 16.33
C ARG A 550 -1.86 -4.94 16.58
N VAL A 551 -1.16 -4.63 15.50
CA VAL A 551 0.00 -3.72 15.53
C VAL A 551 -0.49 -2.30 15.81
N ASP A 552 0.28 -1.55 16.61
CA ASP A 552 -0.03 -0.15 16.89
C ASP A 552 0.42 0.75 15.73
N VAL A 553 -0.39 1.75 15.41
CA VAL A 553 -0.14 2.69 14.30
C VAL A 553 -0.13 4.10 14.88
N PRO A 554 0.98 4.83 14.80
CA PRO A 554 1.05 6.18 15.34
C PRO A 554 0.07 7.11 14.60
N ALA A 555 -0.50 8.06 15.34
CA ALA A 555 -1.33 9.10 14.75
C ALA A 555 -0.45 10.16 14.07
N LEU A 556 -0.87 10.64 12.90
CA LEU A 556 -0.18 11.72 12.19
C LEU A 556 -0.23 13.03 12.97
N ARG A 557 0.90 13.75 12.99
CA ARG A 557 0.99 15.13 13.50
C ARG A 557 0.63 16.11 12.40
N ILE A 558 -0.57 16.68 12.46
CA ILE A 558 -1.10 17.58 11.42
C ILE A 558 -0.59 19.02 11.58
N ASP A 559 -0.26 19.44 12.81
CA ASP A 559 0.18 20.81 13.10
C ASP A 559 1.50 21.17 12.41
N GLU A 560 2.35 20.17 12.14
CA GLU A 560 3.56 20.33 11.34
C GLU A 560 3.21 20.66 9.87
N VAL A 561 2.14 20.11 9.30
CA VAL A 561 1.73 20.32 7.90
C VAL A 561 0.96 21.64 7.72
N LEU A 562 0.11 22.01 8.69
CA LEU A 562 -0.65 23.27 8.65
C LEU A 562 0.21 24.49 9.02
N GLY A 563 1.14 24.35 9.98
CA GLY A 563 2.14 25.38 10.29
C GLY A 563 3.10 25.70 9.14
N MET A 564 3.16 24.83 8.11
CA MET A 564 3.98 25.02 6.90
C MET A 564 3.32 25.91 5.83
N ALA A 565 2.01 26.16 5.89
CA ALA A 565 1.36 27.13 4.99
C ALA A 565 1.76 28.58 5.32
N ASN A 566 1.95 28.89 6.60
CA ASN A 566 2.33 30.24 7.06
C ASN A 566 3.83 30.51 7.05
N LYS A 567 4.70 29.49 6.94
CA LYS A 567 6.16 29.70 6.78
C LYS A 567 6.58 30.10 5.35
N LYS A 568 5.71 29.94 4.34
CA LYS A 568 6.02 30.29 2.94
C LYS A 568 5.97 31.80 2.62
N VAL A 569 5.38 32.63 3.48
CA VAL A 569 5.41 34.09 3.28
C VAL A 569 6.76 34.68 3.71
N THR A 570 7.56 33.98 4.53
CA THR A 570 8.76 34.56 5.14
C THR A 570 10.11 34.13 4.53
N LEU A 571 10.16 33.06 3.71
CA LEU A 571 11.44 32.56 3.15
C LEU A 571 11.68 32.84 1.65
N THR A 572 10.69 33.37 0.92
CA THR A 572 10.83 33.60 -0.53
C THR A 572 11.48 34.94 -0.91
N ALA A 573 11.92 35.75 0.07
CA ALA A 573 12.67 36.99 -0.17
C ALA A 573 14.19 36.84 0.04
N ALA A 574 14.70 35.70 0.55
CA ALA A 574 16.09 35.56 0.98
C ALA A 574 17.03 34.77 0.03
N ALA A 575 16.55 34.22 -1.10
CA ALA A 575 17.39 33.47 -2.02
C ALA A 575 17.20 33.94 -3.46
N GLY A 576 17.91 35.01 -3.82
CA GLY A 576 17.89 35.56 -5.17
C GLY A 576 18.82 36.74 -5.37
N LEU A 577 20.10 36.65 -4.99
CA LEU A 577 21.23 37.34 -5.64
C LEU A 577 22.56 37.02 -4.93
N ALA A 578 23.18 35.91 -5.34
CA ALA A 578 24.62 35.65 -5.34
C ALA A 578 24.75 34.32 -6.10
N VAL A 579 25.46 34.17 -7.22
CA VAL A 579 26.88 34.46 -7.44
C VAL A 579 27.13 34.54 -8.94
N ALA A 580 27.86 35.56 -9.40
CA ALA A 580 28.79 35.44 -10.52
C ALA A 580 29.85 36.56 -10.48
N GLY A 581 31.09 36.19 -10.14
CA GLY A 581 32.33 36.98 -10.28
C GLY A 581 32.74 37.72 -9.00
N LEU A 582 33.97 37.62 -8.46
CA LEU A 582 35.23 37.07 -8.94
C LEU A 582 36.13 36.75 -7.72
N PHE A 583 37.02 35.77 -7.94
CA PHE A 583 38.08 35.29 -7.05
C PHE A 583 39.14 36.35 -6.70
N GLN A 584 39.68 36.25 -5.47
CA GLN A 584 41.10 36.32 -5.03
C GLN A 584 41.12 36.75 -3.54
N GLY A 585 41.81 36.16 -2.58
CA GLY A 585 42.75 35.04 -2.50
C GLY A 585 43.15 34.86 -1.02
N ALA A 586 44.15 34.00 -0.79
CA ALA A 586 44.92 33.77 0.44
C ALA A 586 44.38 32.77 1.48
N VAL A 587 45.06 31.63 1.44
CA VAL A 587 45.21 30.53 2.40
C VAL A 587 45.82 31.01 3.73
N ALA A 588 45.34 30.49 4.86
CA ALA A 588 46.15 30.27 6.07
C ALA A 588 45.51 29.21 7.00
N GLU A 589 46.32 28.21 7.40
CA GLU A 589 45.98 27.15 8.36
C GLU A 589 46.24 27.56 9.82
N ALA A 590 45.34 27.11 10.74
CA ALA A 590 45.51 26.58 12.12
C ALA A 590 46.26 27.44 13.20
N PRO A 591 46.10 27.20 14.54
CA PRO A 591 45.63 25.98 15.22
C PRO A 591 44.72 26.15 16.45
N ALA A 592 44.30 25.00 16.99
CA ALA A 592 43.55 24.84 18.24
C ALA A 592 44.37 25.17 19.50
N THR A 593 43.71 25.71 20.53
CA THR A 593 44.18 25.64 21.92
C THR A 593 42.98 25.67 22.87
N GLN A 594 42.82 24.63 23.69
CA GLN A 594 41.95 24.65 24.87
C GLN A 594 42.77 25.08 26.08
N THR A 595 42.27 26.06 26.84
CA THR A 595 42.59 26.24 28.27
C THR A 595 41.39 26.90 28.97
N HIS A 596 40.85 26.22 29.98
CA HIS A 596 39.89 26.76 30.95
C HIS A 596 40.54 27.84 31.83
N ILE A 597 39.76 28.85 32.26
CA ILE A 597 39.54 29.31 33.66
C ILE A 597 38.59 30.55 33.68
N SER A 598 37.49 30.40 34.44
CA SER A 598 36.57 31.38 35.09
C SER A 598 35.64 32.33 34.30
N PRO A 599 34.33 32.41 34.65
CA PRO A 599 33.37 33.35 34.05
C PRO A 599 33.44 34.71 34.75
N PRO A 600 33.56 35.79 33.97
CA PRO A 600 32.59 36.87 34.10
C PRO A 600 32.33 37.51 32.72
N ARG A 601 31.26 37.10 32.04
CA ARG A 601 30.81 37.79 30.81
C ARG A 601 29.30 37.98 30.70
N ALA A 602 28.49 37.19 31.43
CA ALA A 602 27.03 37.28 31.40
C ALA A 602 26.47 38.58 32.00
N ALA A 603 26.83 38.92 33.24
CA ALA A 603 26.27 40.07 33.95
C ALA A 603 26.57 41.41 33.26
N THR A 604 27.79 41.59 32.74
CA THR A 604 28.21 42.79 32.02
C THR A 604 27.56 42.90 30.63
N ALA A 605 27.30 41.76 29.96
CA ALA A 605 26.57 41.74 28.70
C ALA A 605 25.10 42.11 28.90
N HIS A 606 24.46 41.56 29.94
CA HIS A 606 23.08 41.87 30.28
C HIS A 606 22.87 43.37 30.56
N GLN A 607 23.75 44.00 31.36
CA GLN A 607 23.68 45.43 31.67
C GLN A 607 23.81 46.34 30.44
N LYS A 608 24.72 46.02 29.50
CA LYS A 608 24.88 46.77 28.24
C LYS A 608 23.65 46.63 27.35
N THR A 609 23.05 45.45 27.30
CA THR A 609 21.81 45.23 26.55
C THR A 609 20.64 46.00 27.14
N THR A 610 20.47 46.01 28.46
CA THR A 610 19.42 46.80 29.13
C THR A 610 19.52 48.29 28.79
N GLU A 611 20.74 48.84 28.79
CA GLU A 611 20.96 50.25 28.42
C GLU A 611 20.56 50.53 26.95
N LEU A 612 20.93 49.63 26.04
CA LEU A 612 20.61 49.74 24.61
C LEU A 612 19.10 49.62 24.35
N VAL A 613 18.42 48.70 25.02
CA VAL A 613 16.95 48.58 24.97
C VAL A 613 16.27 49.84 25.49
N GLY A 614 16.77 50.42 26.58
CA GLY A 614 16.28 51.70 27.09
C GLY A 614 16.41 52.83 26.07
N ARG A 615 17.56 52.92 25.38
CA ARG A 615 17.77 53.89 24.29
C ARG A 615 16.85 53.64 23.10
N PHE A 616 16.53 52.39 22.78
CA PHE A 616 15.57 52.04 21.73
C PHE A 616 14.16 52.52 22.08
N VAL A 617 13.71 52.30 23.31
CA VAL A 617 12.40 52.78 23.77
C VAL A 617 12.33 54.32 23.69
N GLU A 618 13.38 55.02 24.11
CA GLU A 618 13.44 56.49 23.99
C GLU A 618 13.50 56.97 22.53
N PHE A 619 14.19 56.25 21.65
CA PHE A 619 14.17 56.54 20.21
C PHE A 619 12.75 56.49 19.66
N VAL A 620 11.99 55.42 19.97
CA VAL A 620 10.59 55.27 19.53
C VAL A 620 9.70 56.39 20.11
N LYS A 621 9.85 56.74 21.39
CA LYS A 621 9.10 57.85 22.00
C LYS A 621 9.34 59.18 21.29
N GLY A 622 10.56 59.39 20.81
CA GLY A 622 11.01 60.61 20.14
C GLY A 622 10.55 60.76 18.68
N LEU A 623 10.03 59.71 18.05
CA LEU A 623 9.57 59.76 16.66
C LEU A 623 8.38 60.70 16.49
N LYS A 624 8.44 61.54 15.46
CA LYS A 624 7.37 62.49 15.09
C LYS A 624 6.81 62.22 13.70
N ALA A 625 7.63 61.70 12.79
CA ALA A 625 7.25 61.35 11.43
C ALA A 625 8.02 60.11 10.92
N PRO A 626 7.51 59.40 9.91
CA PRO A 626 8.22 58.29 9.24
C PRO A 626 9.63 58.63 8.75
N SER A 627 9.86 59.90 8.37
CA SER A 627 11.17 60.40 7.94
C SER A 627 12.24 60.30 9.01
N ASP A 628 11.86 60.22 10.29
CA ASP A 628 12.78 60.10 11.43
C ASP A 628 13.40 58.69 11.52
N ILE A 629 12.74 57.69 10.92
CA ILE A 629 13.16 56.29 10.88
C ILE A 629 14.25 56.14 9.81
N THR A 630 15.50 56.45 10.14
CA THR A 630 16.66 56.30 9.22
C THR A 630 17.81 55.57 9.90
N PRO A 631 18.70 54.89 9.14
CA PRO A 631 19.85 54.20 9.73
C PRO A 631 20.73 55.15 10.55
N ALA A 632 20.98 56.36 10.05
CA ALA A 632 21.81 57.35 10.73
C ALA A 632 21.21 57.84 12.06
N ASN A 633 19.89 58.06 12.12
CA ASN A 633 19.22 58.43 13.36
C ASN A 633 19.23 57.28 14.37
N LEU A 634 19.07 56.04 13.90
CA LEU A 634 19.07 54.84 14.73
C LEU A 634 20.47 54.58 15.33
N GLU A 635 21.53 54.63 14.53
CA GLU A 635 22.92 54.52 15.00
C GLU A 635 23.24 55.58 16.06
N LYS A 636 22.84 56.84 15.81
CA LYS A 636 23.05 57.94 16.74
C LYS A 636 22.28 57.77 18.05
N ALA A 637 21.01 57.37 17.98
CA ALA A 637 20.15 57.24 19.16
C ALA A 637 20.60 56.07 20.06
N LEU A 638 21.07 54.98 19.47
CA LEU A 638 21.48 53.78 20.19
C LEU A 638 22.97 53.78 20.56
N ALA A 639 23.78 54.65 19.94
CA ALA A 639 25.24 54.64 19.97
C ALA A 639 25.84 53.30 19.53
N ILE A 640 25.32 52.78 18.43
CA ILE A 640 25.81 51.56 17.76
C ILE A 640 26.20 51.89 16.32
N ARG A 641 26.86 50.94 15.67
CA ARG A 641 27.12 50.96 14.23
C ARG A 641 26.39 49.79 13.60
N LEU A 642 25.59 50.04 12.57
CA LEU A 642 24.87 49.02 11.82
C LEU A 642 25.81 48.44 10.74
N ASP A 643 25.76 47.13 10.58
CA ASP A 643 26.39 46.40 9.48
C ASP A 643 25.60 46.63 8.19
N HIS A 644 26.32 46.92 7.11
CA HIS A 644 25.75 47.16 5.78
C HIS A 644 25.70 45.84 4.99
N GLY A 645 24.55 45.14 5.05
CA GLY A 645 24.26 44.00 4.20
C GLY A 645 23.62 44.40 2.87
N ASP A 646 23.44 43.44 1.94
CA ASP A 646 23.07 43.71 0.54
C ASP A 646 21.80 44.57 0.33
N ARG A 647 20.87 44.67 1.29
CA ARG A 647 19.72 45.62 1.28
C ARG A 647 19.14 46.05 2.65
N ASN A 648 19.73 45.68 3.79
CA ASN A 648 19.23 46.00 5.13
C ASN A 648 20.39 46.38 6.06
N TYR A 649 20.15 47.26 7.03
CA TYR A 649 21.15 47.67 8.03
C TYR A 649 20.86 46.95 9.34
N GLY A 650 21.83 46.23 9.92
CA GLY A 650 21.59 45.39 11.09
C GLY A 650 22.62 45.56 12.20
N TYR A 651 22.25 45.27 13.44
CA TYR A 651 23.18 45.14 14.56
C TYR A 651 22.82 43.89 15.37
N THR A 652 23.79 43.01 15.56
CA THR A 652 23.64 41.85 16.45
C THR A 652 24.39 42.11 17.73
N GLY A 653 23.67 42.08 18.85
CA GLY A 653 24.27 42.32 20.16
C GLY A 653 24.94 41.08 20.77
N PRO A 654 25.58 41.22 21.95
CA PRO A 654 26.18 40.09 22.65
C PRO A 654 25.15 39.02 23.02
N THR A 655 25.57 37.76 23.03
CA THR A 655 24.77 36.62 23.51
C THR A 655 24.42 36.82 25.00
N LEU A 656 23.15 36.66 25.32
CA LEU A 656 22.57 36.72 26.66
C LEU A 656 22.53 35.32 27.29
N ASP A 657 22.22 35.26 28.59
CA ASP A 657 22.10 33.99 29.31
C ASP A 657 21.01 33.08 28.73
N GLY A 658 21.17 31.78 28.92
CA GLY A 658 20.17 30.78 28.50
C GLY A 658 20.02 30.58 26.99
N GLY A 659 20.97 31.06 26.18
CA GLY A 659 20.93 30.92 24.71
C GLY A 659 20.18 32.04 23.99
N TRP A 660 19.80 33.10 24.71
CA TRP A 660 19.15 34.26 24.14
C TRP A 660 20.12 35.14 23.36
N SER A 661 19.64 35.73 22.28
CA SER A 661 20.33 36.78 21.52
C SER A 661 19.36 37.90 21.19
N PHE A 662 19.88 39.10 20.91
CA PHE A 662 19.06 40.18 20.40
C PHE A 662 19.69 40.81 19.16
N SER A 663 18.82 41.29 18.27
CA SER A 663 19.19 41.95 17.05
C SER A 663 18.30 43.15 16.78
N ILE A 664 18.87 44.15 16.11
CA ILE A 664 18.15 45.31 15.59
C ILE A 664 18.33 45.30 14.08
N LEU A 665 17.23 45.37 13.34
CA LEU A 665 17.24 45.32 11.89
C LEU A 665 16.44 46.48 11.32
N PHE A 666 17.07 47.27 10.48
CA PHE A 666 16.44 48.28 9.65
C PHE A 666 16.09 47.66 8.29
N LEU A 667 14.79 47.57 8.03
CA LEU A 667 14.21 46.95 6.85
C LEU A 667 13.94 48.00 5.78
N ALA A 668 14.36 47.70 4.54
CA ALA A 668 14.01 48.44 3.32
C ALA A 668 14.38 49.95 3.34
N PRO A 669 15.68 50.28 3.36
CA PRO A 669 16.17 51.65 3.46
C PRO A 669 15.81 52.57 2.30
N ASP A 670 15.60 51.99 1.12
CA ASP A 670 15.27 52.70 -0.12
C ASP A 670 13.83 52.40 -0.58
N GLY A 671 13.00 51.80 0.29
CA GLY A 671 11.60 51.47 0.02
C GLY A 671 10.63 52.60 0.43
N PRO A 672 9.36 52.53 -0.03
CA PRO A 672 8.33 53.51 0.34
C PRO A 672 7.91 53.42 1.82
N THR A 673 8.20 52.31 2.50
CA THR A 673 7.89 52.06 3.91
C THR A 673 9.19 51.79 4.65
N LYS A 674 9.45 52.56 5.70
CA LYS A 674 10.68 52.43 6.51
C LYS A 674 10.34 51.67 7.78
N ALA A 675 11.11 50.64 8.10
CA ALA A 675 10.85 49.87 9.31
C ALA A 675 12.12 49.54 10.09
N VAL A 676 12.01 49.53 11.42
CA VAL A 676 13.03 49.01 12.33
C VAL A 676 12.41 47.95 13.24
N VAL A 677 13.10 46.82 13.37
CA VAL A 677 12.68 45.68 14.20
C VAL A 677 13.72 45.48 15.29
N LEU A 678 13.28 45.43 16.54
CA LEU A 678 14.05 44.90 17.66
C LEU A 678 13.50 43.51 17.99
N MET A 679 14.37 42.51 18.04
CA MET A 679 13.95 41.12 18.27
C MET A 679 14.88 40.43 19.27
N PHE A 680 14.29 39.66 20.17
CA PHE A 680 14.95 38.73 21.08
C PHE A 680 14.64 37.30 20.65
N GLU A 681 15.66 36.48 20.43
CA GLU A 681 15.51 35.12 19.94
C GLU A 681 16.22 34.11 20.82
N ASN A 682 15.59 32.95 20.98
CA ASN A 682 16.18 31.74 21.54
C ASN A 682 15.68 30.53 20.76
N ASN A 683 16.59 29.64 20.38
CA ASN A 683 16.27 28.43 19.60
C ASN A 683 15.74 27.29 20.48
N ASP A 684 15.85 27.40 21.81
CA ASP A 684 15.30 26.45 22.76
C ASP A 684 13.91 26.90 23.24
N VAL A 685 12.89 26.14 22.87
CA VAL A 685 11.47 26.37 23.23
C VAL A 685 11.19 26.20 24.73
N SER A 686 12.10 25.59 25.48
CA SER A 686 12.01 25.42 26.95
C SER A 686 12.78 26.49 27.73
N ALA A 687 13.46 27.41 27.04
CA ALA A 687 14.27 28.43 27.69
C ALA A 687 13.44 29.36 28.58
N SER A 688 13.98 29.67 29.76
CA SER A 688 13.42 30.71 30.62
C SER A 688 13.32 32.03 29.87
N SER A 689 12.21 32.74 30.04
CA SER A 689 11.94 34.08 29.50
C SER A 689 12.69 35.19 30.25
N ALA A 690 13.26 34.90 31.42
CA ALA A 690 13.95 35.88 32.27
C ALA A 690 15.05 36.69 31.55
N PRO A 691 15.88 36.11 30.65
CA PRO A 691 16.89 36.88 29.91
C PRO A 691 16.30 37.81 28.83
N ALA A 692 15.07 37.57 28.37
CA ALA A 692 14.33 38.39 27.40
C ALA A 692 13.41 39.44 28.06
N CYS A 693 13.22 39.39 29.38
CA CYS A 693 12.42 40.37 30.15
C CYS A 693 13.07 41.74 30.33
N LEU A 694 13.89 42.14 29.36
CA LEU A 694 14.52 43.45 29.27
C LEU A 694 13.52 44.55 28.91
N MET A 695 12.43 44.17 28.22
CA MET A 695 11.35 45.06 27.85
C MET A 695 10.03 44.52 28.39
N ASP A 696 9.60 45.08 29.51
CA ASP A 696 8.34 44.71 30.15
C ASP A 696 7.15 45.41 29.45
N LEU A 697 6.09 44.66 29.20
CA LEU A 697 4.96 45.10 28.39
C LEU A 697 4.19 46.26 29.03
N GLU A 698 3.92 46.19 30.34
CA GLU A 698 3.10 47.20 31.00
C GLU A 698 3.85 48.53 31.16
N SER A 699 5.13 48.46 31.51
CA SER A 699 6.00 49.65 31.57
C SER A 699 6.20 50.29 30.20
N THR A 700 6.41 49.48 29.14
CA THR A 700 6.52 49.97 27.76
C THR A 700 5.22 50.63 27.29
N ARG A 701 4.07 49.99 27.55
CA ARG A 701 2.74 50.50 27.23
C ARG A 701 2.49 51.87 27.88
N ALA A 702 2.82 51.99 29.16
CA ALA A 702 2.73 53.27 29.88
C ALA A 702 3.63 54.34 29.26
N ALA A 703 4.88 53.98 28.90
CA ALA A 703 5.85 54.90 28.32
C ALA A 703 5.41 55.44 26.94
N TRP A 704 4.88 54.58 26.06
CA TRP A 704 4.42 55.01 24.73
C TRP A 704 3.12 55.79 24.76
N ARG A 705 2.18 55.43 25.65
CA ARG A 705 0.97 56.24 25.90
C ARG A 705 1.33 57.65 26.39
N ALA A 706 2.26 57.75 27.34
CA ALA A 706 2.75 59.04 27.84
C ALA A 706 3.45 59.87 26.74
N ALA A 707 4.05 59.22 25.75
CA ALA A 707 4.66 59.86 24.59
C ALA A 707 3.65 60.23 23.48
N GLY A 708 2.34 60.02 23.70
CA GLY A 708 1.28 60.42 22.80
C GLY A 708 0.88 59.38 21.74
N TYR A 709 1.30 58.12 21.88
CA TYR A 709 0.82 57.04 21.02
C TYR A 709 -0.58 56.58 21.43
N ARG A 710 -1.48 56.42 20.45
CA ARG A 710 -2.79 55.81 20.64
C ARG A 710 -2.69 54.30 20.45
N GLU A 711 -3.11 53.56 21.45
CA GLU A 711 -3.09 52.10 21.42
C GLU A 711 -4.37 51.54 20.81
N SER A 712 -4.22 50.47 20.03
CA SER A 712 -5.27 49.63 19.49
C SER A 712 -4.86 48.16 19.63
N GLU A 713 -5.84 47.28 19.82
CA GLU A 713 -5.62 45.83 19.73
C GLU A 713 -6.02 45.36 18.34
N ASP A 714 -5.18 44.52 17.73
CA ASP A 714 -5.55 43.80 16.52
C ASP A 714 -6.12 42.44 16.90
N ARG A 715 -7.32 42.14 16.41
CA ARG A 715 -8.04 40.89 16.67
C ARG A 715 -8.45 40.23 15.36
N GLY A 716 -8.16 38.94 15.25
CA GLY A 716 -8.48 38.16 14.07
C GLY A 716 -9.97 37.92 13.87
N GLU A 717 -10.33 37.31 12.74
CA GLU A 717 -11.71 37.07 12.30
C GLU A 717 -12.55 36.22 13.28
N ILE A 718 -11.92 35.46 14.18
CA ILE A 718 -12.58 34.68 15.23
C ILE A 718 -12.37 35.28 16.63
N GLY A 719 -11.93 36.55 16.72
CA GLY A 719 -11.79 37.32 17.96
C GLY A 719 -10.49 37.08 18.74
N GLN A 720 -9.55 36.31 18.20
CA GLN A 720 -8.25 36.04 18.82
C GLN A 720 -7.32 37.26 18.80
N PHE A 721 -6.60 37.50 19.88
CA PHE A 721 -5.64 38.60 20.01
C PHE A 721 -4.38 38.33 19.16
N LEU A 722 -4.12 39.19 18.17
CA LEU A 722 -3.03 39.03 17.20
C LEU A 722 -1.84 39.94 17.49
N ALA A 723 -2.08 41.21 17.83
CA ALA A 723 -1.03 42.18 18.12
C ALA A 723 -1.53 43.36 18.97
N LEU A 724 -0.59 44.06 19.58
CA LEU A 724 -0.79 45.41 20.15
C LEU A 724 -0.19 46.44 19.19
N LEU A 725 -1.02 47.35 18.70
CA LEU A 725 -0.66 48.39 17.75
C LEU A 725 -0.69 49.76 18.43
N TYR A 726 0.30 50.59 18.17
CA TYR A 726 0.40 51.94 18.70
C TYR A 726 0.63 52.93 17.56
N TYR A 727 -0.20 53.96 17.49
CA TYR A 727 -0.20 54.92 16.40
C TYR A 727 0.10 56.33 16.88
N LYS A 728 1.02 57.01 16.21
CA LYS A 728 1.32 58.44 16.41
C LYS A 728 1.69 59.06 15.08
N SER A 729 0.84 59.97 14.59
CA SER A 729 0.91 60.46 13.21
C SER A 729 0.91 59.28 12.22
N ASP A 730 1.83 59.24 11.26
CA ASP A 730 1.99 58.14 10.29
C ASP A 730 2.94 57.03 10.78
N VAL A 731 3.35 57.06 12.07
CA VAL A 731 4.21 56.03 12.67
C VAL A 731 3.36 55.00 13.41
N GLU A 732 3.57 53.73 13.08
CA GLU A 732 2.97 52.57 13.73
C GLU A 732 4.04 51.78 14.49
N VAL A 733 3.74 51.35 15.71
CA VAL A 733 4.54 50.42 16.50
C VAL A 733 3.71 49.18 16.78
N ASN A 734 4.23 48.02 16.43
CA ASN A 734 3.55 46.73 16.52
C ASN A 734 4.32 45.78 17.46
N ILE A 735 3.59 45.19 18.40
CA ILE A 735 4.03 44.07 19.23
C ILE A 735 3.20 42.84 18.87
N ASP A 736 3.83 41.82 18.29
CA ASP A 736 3.20 40.53 17.97
C ASP A 736 2.83 39.78 19.26
N ALA A 737 1.56 39.40 19.39
CA ALA A 737 1.05 38.69 20.56
C ALA A 737 1.76 37.34 20.82
N ARG A 738 2.20 36.65 19.76
CA ARG A 738 2.92 35.36 19.86
C ARG A 738 4.35 35.53 20.36
N ARG A 739 4.85 36.77 20.36
CA ARG A 739 6.18 37.14 20.87
C ARG A 739 6.11 37.78 22.25
N ILE A 740 4.97 37.73 22.93
CA ILE A 740 4.85 38.09 24.35
C ILE A 740 5.16 36.85 25.19
N LEU A 741 6.25 36.90 25.94
CA LEU A 741 6.73 35.84 26.82
C LEU A 741 6.25 36.09 28.25
N VAL A 742 6.07 35.04 29.05
CA VAL A 742 5.64 35.16 30.46
C VAL A 742 6.79 34.72 31.36
N ASP A 743 7.21 35.57 32.30
CA ASP A 743 8.19 35.28 33.36
C ASP A 743 7.56 35.56 34.73
N GLY A 744 7.04 34.52 35.36
CA GLY A 744 6.21 34.67 36.56
C GLY A 744 4.95 35.48 36.26
N GLU A 745 4.80 36.65 36.89
CA GLU A 745 3.69 37.58 36.66
C GLU A 745 3.98 38.64 35.58
N ARG A 746 5.22 38.71 35.07
CA ARG A 746 5.64 39.72 34.08
C ARG A 746 5.39 39.24 32.66
N LYS A 747 4.93 40.16 31.81
CA LYS A 747 4.78 39.95 30.35
C LYS A 747 5.91 40.67 29.64
N CYS A 748 6.72 39.93 28.90
CA CYS A 748 7.97 40.39 28.33
C CYS A 748 7.88 40.42 26.81
N ILE A 749 8.35 41.49 26.19
CA ILE A 749 8.26 41.71 24.76
C ILE A 749 9.46 41.07 24.06
N GLY A 750 9.21 40.04 23.25
CA GLY A 750 10.22 39.35 22.46
C GLY A 750 10.46 39.96 21.07
N MET A 751 9.57 40.82 20.59
CA MET A 751 9.74 41.52 19.31
C MET A 751 8.94 42.83 19.30
N VAL A 752 9.55 43.89 18.77
CA VAL A 752 8.91 45.17 18.49
C VAL A 752 9.26 45.58 17.06
N THR A 753 8.23 45.91 16.28
CA THR A 753 8.39 46.45 14.93
C THR A 753 7.88 47.89 14.92
N VAL A 754 8.67 48.81 14.38
CA VAL A 754 8.28 50.21 14.19
C VAL A 754 8.29 50.49 12.70
N THR A 755 7.18 50.95 12.16
CA THR A 755 6.95 51.23 10.74
C THR A 755 6.51 52.67 10.55
N GLY A 756 6.90 53.27 9.44
CA GLY A 756 6.43 54.57 9.00
C GLY A 756 6.34 54.68 7.49
#